data_AF-A0ABD3R1R4-F1
#
_entry.id   AF-A0ABD3R1R4-F1
#
_cell.length_a   1.000
_cell.length_b   1.000
_cell.length_c   1.000
_cell.angle_alpha   90.00
_cell.angle_beta   90.00
_cell.angle_gamma   90.00
#
_symmetry.space_group_name_H-M   'P 1'
#
loop_
_entity.id
_entity.type
_entity.pdbx_description
1 polymer ?
#
loop_
_entity_poly.entity_id
_entity_poly.type
_entity_poly.pdbx_seq_one_letter_code
_entity_poly.pdbx_strand_id
1 'polypeptide(L)'
;MMMIRRLRFSRLPSPSFLFRHNCRPPLWQKHPRSGRYGCNSHTQPFSGLSMYSTPCAFSSLYKNDDEDTSSSQRPTSITFLTDVEGDGEYFDRFVCHSKLLDFRTVTPSFGRYGKRRFGKCEYKCDGESWNLGRHDEEYFPYDKEIIFLDDVDDIGNYNSMLVYGGDIWDKGGSDLYVLRQLLSLRRRYPHRVHFLMGNRDINKMRIVDELGVCGSEAQSLPHHEGAYWLRHVGLPVNSKPSVVSNGSAAERVKWMLKMTMGSVNAFELRRNELIRERISILNGIAVIPSRQPVNANDDDSIPMKVTDDEVAQSYIHSCCPLSGVMSQLPLQYAYMTLSSALLVQDLTHAKLVIKIGPVLFLHGALPIVLDDQPVRFPTPWIHPNKEYSQSGCESLTEWIAALDDFASTQVEAWKEYGRCTDGKSSGSTDGVWATEGGYFNRSRAGKMFGALIQYGMGTLPDCTKTQSCVYNSWMHDGLPRGDMFDNDDSMRKLYDLLEQEGIQIILSGHQPVGDAPWPIQISTKTEEAKAWILPCDTSFSGDTRWTVLQGGESLTTQIENKASCGRGEVAFSSLGYEKAHELRFASSEPVVLLCPITNSVNSLIIHGRLSDGSHYETNNMITTGDEGNLRLGRKIGHFEFKDNESGDTKGGMFWIKGVLEGKILVSYGKGYNVWNSFVT
;
A
#
# COMPACT_ATOMS: atom_id res chain seq x y z
N MET A 1 -22.20 38.15 4.22
CA MET A 1 -21.86 39.23 3.28
C MET A 1 -20.35 39.50 3.40
N MET A 2 -19.54 38.76 2.62
CA MET A 2 -18.08 38.86 2.60
C MET A 2 -17.64 38.78 1.13
N MET A 3 -16.99 39.85 0.65
CA MET A 3 -16.57 40.03 -0.73
C MET A 3 -15.28 39.24 -1.03
N ILE A 4 -15.32 38.38 -2.05
CA ILE A 4 -14.13 37.80 -2.67
C ILE A 4 -13.70 38.73 -3.82
N ARG A 5 -12.53 39.35 -3.68
CA ARG A 5 -11.86 40.15 -4.73
C ARG A 5 -11.28 39.22 -5.80
N ARG A 6 -11.74 39.38 -7.05
CA ARG A 6 -11.12 38.81 -8.25
C ARG A 6 -9.84 39.57 -8.59
N LEU A 7 -8.70 38.87 -8.63
CA LEU A 7 -7.47 39.37 -9.24
C LEU A 7 -7.52 39.13 -10.76
N ARG A 8 -7.34 40.21 -11.53
CA ARG A 8 -7.16 40.21 -12.99
C ARG A 8 -5.69 39.90 -13.29
N PHE A 9 -5.42 38.88 -14.10
CA PHE A 9 -4.10 38.69 -14.70
C PHE A 9 -3.94 39.60 -15.92
N SER A 10 -3.02 40.56 -15.82
CA SER A 10 -2.49 41.34 -16.93
C SER A 10 -1.34 40.60 -17.61
N ARG A 11 -1.38 40.60 -18.95
CA ARG A 11 -0.34 40.10 -19.85
C ARG A 11 1.02 40.74 -19.55
N LEU A 12 2.08 39.95 -19.56
CA LEU A 12 3.47 40.40 -19.69
C LEU A 12 4.21 39.57 -20.74
N PRO A 13 5.28 40.14 -21.35
CA PRO A 13 5.71 39.80 -22.70
C PRO A 13 6.79 38.71 -22.74
N SER A 14 6.88 38.07 -23.90
CA SER A 14 7.95 37.19 -24.35
C SER A 14 9.33 37.86 -24.35
N PRO A 15 10.40 37.17 -23.89
CA PRO A 15 11.76 37.50 -24.28
C PRO A 15 12.28 36.47 -25.29
N SER A 16 12.55 36.95 -26.49
CA SER A 16 13.42 36.33 -27.48
C SER A 16 14.87 36.39 -27.03
N PHE A 17 15.57 35.24 -26.96
CA PHE A 17 17.02 35.20 -26.92
C PHE A 17 17.57 34.13 -27.87
N LEU A 18 18.35 34.61 -28.84
CA LEU A 18 19.24 33.89 -29.73
C LEU A 18 20.49 33.46 -28.96
N PHE A 19 20.83 32.17 -28.99
CA PHE A 19 22.22 31.71 -28.91
C PHE A 19 22.40 30.50 -29.82
N ARG A 20 23.14 30.70 -30.92
CA ARG A 20 23.72 29.63 -31.74
C ARG A 20 25.07 29.27 -31.14
N HIS A 21 25.23 28.04 -30.68
CA HIS A 21 26.55 27.43 -30.54
C HIS A 21 26.60 26.11 -31.31
N ASN A 22 27.44 26.11 -32.34
CA ASN A 22 27.91 24.94 -33.07
C ASN A 22 28.86 24.14 -32.17
N CYS A 23 28.54 22.88 -31.89
CA CYS A 23 29.53 21.89 -31.46
C CYS A 23 29.29 20.58 -32.23
N ARG A 24 30.27 20.24 -33.07
CA ARG A 24 30.36 18.95 -33.77
C ARG A 24 30.71 17.84 -32.77
N PRO A 25 30.18 16.61 -32.90
CA PRO A 25 30.64 15.47 -32.15
C PRO A 25 31.91 14.86 -32.79
N PRO A 26 32.86 14.31 -32.01
CA PRO A 26 33.98 13.56 -32.56
C PRO A 26 33.56 12.13 -32.92
N LEU A 27 33.92 11.75 -34.14
CA LEU A 27 33.97 10.39 -34.66
C LEU A 27 34.85 9.49 -33.77
N TRP A 28 34.33 8.36 -33.32
CA TRP A 28 35.14 7.23 -32.87
C TRP A 28 34.82 5.99 -33.72
N GLN A 29 35.84 5.57 -34.46
CA GLN A 29 35.84 4.39 -35.33
C GLN A 29 35.85 3.11 -34.49
N LYS A 30 34.98 2.17 -34.86
CA LYS A 30 35.07 0.75 -34.50
C LYS A 30 36.14 0.08 -35.38
N HIS A 31 37.01 -0.74 -34.78
CA HIS A 31 37.46 -1.97 -35.43
C HIS A 31 37.70 -3.09 -34.40
N PRO A 32 37.48 -4.36 -34.80
CA PRO A 32 37.37 -5.51 -33.89
C PRO A 32 38.70 -6.26 -33.78
N ARG A 33 38.97 -6.87 -32.62
CA ARG A 33 39.86 -8.05 -32.55
C ARG A 33 39.39 -9.08 -31.54
N SER A 34 39.13 -10.25 -32.11
CA SER A 34 39.13 -11.59 -31.56
C SER A 34 40.33 -11.91 -30.67
N GLY A 35 40.14 -12.79 -29.68
CA GLY A 35 41.22 -13.71 -29.27
C GLY A 35 41.24 -14.20 -27.83
N ARG A 36 40.76 -15.44 -27.66
CA ARG A 36 41.34 -16.55 -26.89
C ARG A 36 41.49 -16.47 -25.36
N TYR A 37 40.88 -17.49 -24.76
CA TYR A 37 41.19 -18.17 -23.50
C TYR A 37 42.68 -18.23 -23.15
N GLY A 38 42.98 -17.97 -21.88
CA GLY A 38 44.23 -18.31 -21.22
C GLY A 38 44.09 -18.15 -19.71
N CYS A 39 43.88 -19.26 -19.00
CA CYS A 39 44.15 -19.37 -17.57
C CYS A 39 45.63 -19.07 -17.31
N ASN A 40 45.93 -18.19 -16.35
CA ASN A 40 46.97 -18.47 -15.37
C ASN A 40 46.91 -17.50 -14.19
N SER A 41 47.08 -18.11 -13.02
CA SER A 41 47.31 -17.55 -11.70
C SER A 41 48.51 -16.61 -11.65
N HIS A 42 48.34 -15.44 -11.03
CA HIS A 42 49.27 -14.94 -10.02
C HIS A 42 48.64 -13.83 -9.17
N THR A 43 48.80 -14.04 -7.87
CA THR A 43 48.55 -13.19 -6.72
C THR A 43 49.37 -11.90 -6.72
N GLN A 44 48.75 -10.74 -6.49
CA GLN A 44 49.24 -9.66 -5.61
C GLN A 44 48.07 -8.76 -5.16
N PRO A 45 48.14 -8.13 -3.97
CA PRO A 45 46.98 -7.57 -3.29
C PRO A 45 46.78 -6.08 -3.63
N PHE A 46 45.55 -5.70 -3.94
CA PHE A 46 45.10 -4.30 -3.91
C PHE A 46 44.20 -4.11 -2.69
N SER A 47 44.72 -3.36 -1.72
CA SER A 47 43.98 -2.78 -0.61
C SER A 47 43.13 -1.62 -1.14
N GLY A 48 41.82 -1.84 -1.26
CA GLY A 48 40.82 -0.81 -1.52
C GLY A 48 39.61 -1.08 -0.63
N LEU A 49 39.44 -0.25 0.40
CA LEU A 49 38.34 -0.27 1.34
C LEU A 49 36.99 -0.22 0.60
N SER A 50 36.30 -1.35 0.58
CA SER A 50 34.88 -1.45 0.28
C SER A 50 34.17 -1.70 1.60
N MET A 51 33.51 -0.66 2.14
CA MET A 51 32.58 -0.81 3.26
C MET A 51 31.26 -1.36 2.72
N TYR A 52 31.20 -2.67 2.49
CA TYR A 52 29.92 -3.36 2.57
C TYR A 52 29.56 -3.45 4.04
N SER A 53 28.50 -2.74 4.44
CA SER A 53 27.82 -2.99 5.70
C SER A 53 27.33 -4.44 5.67
N THR A 54 28.00 -5.32 6.41
CA THR A 54 27.46 -6.61 6.80
C THR A 54 26.07 -6.40 7.42
N PRO A 55 25.06 -7.22 7.08
CA PRO A 55 23.80 -7.23 7.80
C PRO A 55 24.12 -7.44 9.29
N CYS A 56 23.65 -6.53 10.15
CA CYS A 56 23.78 -6.72 11.59
C CYS A 56 23.20 -8.10 11.95
N ALA A 57 24.08 -9.01 12.35
CA ALA A 57 23.70 -10.35 12.73
C ALA A 57 22.73 -10.29 13.92
N PHE A 58 21.50 -10.76 13.71
CA PHE A 58 20.43 -10.89 14.71
C PHE A 58 20.76 -11.85 15.87
N SER A 59 22.01 -12.33 15.98
CA SER A 59 22.38 -13.42 16.89
C SER A 59 22.66 -12.99 18.33
N SER A 60 22.68 -11.69 18.67
CA SER A 60 23.05 -11.26 20.04
C SER A 60 21.89 -11.14 21.03
N LEU A 61 20.64 -11.47 20.65
CA LEU A 61 19.49 -11.38 21.57
C LEU A 61 19.21 -12.67 22.36
N TYR A 62 19.96 -13.74 22.13
CA TYR A 62 19.75 -15.04 22.80
C TYR A 62 21.08 -15.69 23.20
N LYS A 63 21.75 -15.13 24.21
CA LYS A 63 22.82 -15.83 24.95
C LYS A 63 22.44 -15.92 26.42
N ASN A 64 21.65 -16.93 26.77
CA ASN A 64 21.57 -17.43 28.14
C ASN A 64 21.93 -18.91 28.08
N ASP A 65 23.10 -19.24 28.64
CA ASP A 65 23.69 -20.57 28.72
C ASP A 65 23.10 -21.36 29.91
N ASP A 66 21.83 -21.77 29.82
CA ASP A 66 21.26 -22.78 30.72
C ASP A 66 20.67 -23.94 29.88
N GLU A 67 21.33 -25.10 29.95
CA GLU A 67 21.01 -26.35 29.25
C GLU A 67 19.74 -27.03 29.79
N ASP A 68 18.59 -26.35 29.76
CA ASP A 68 17.30 -27.00 30.03
C ASP A 68 16.59 -27.35 28.72
N THR A 69 16.64 -28.63 28.34
CA THR A 69 16.11 -29.25 27.11
C THR A 69 14.60 -29.13 26.88
N SER A 70 13.92 -28.17 27.51
CA SER A 70 12.58 -27.78 27.12
C SER A 70 12.63 -27.15 25.72
N SER A 71 11.82 -27.66 24.79
CA SER A 71 11.81 -27.23 23.39
C SER A 71 11.66 -25.72 23.27
N SER A 72 12.76 -25.01 22.98
CA SER A 72 12.76 -23.55 22.80
C SER A 72 12.04 -23.21 21.49
N GLN A 73 10.72 -23.10 21.55
CA GLN A 73 9.95 -22.58 20.43
C GLN A 73 10.45 -21.15 20.13
N ARG A 74 10.70 -20.84 18.86
CA ARG A 74 11.11 -19.49 18.45
C ARG A 74 9.91 -18.55 18.57
N PRO A 75 10.10 -17.27 18.96
CA PRO A 75 9.04 -16.27 18.87
C PRO A 75 8.49 -16.11 17.45
N THR A 76 7.22 -15.70 17.35
CA THR A 76 6.59 -15.34 16.06
C THR A 76 6.91 -13.89 15.74
N SER A 77 7.54 -13.65 14.60
CA SER A 77 7.90 -12.31 14.14
C SER A 77 6.91 -11.87 13.08
N ILE A 78 6.31 -10.70 13.21
CA ILE A 78 5.32 -10.18 12.25
C ILE A 78 5.79 -8.83 11.73
N THR A 79 5.90 -8.71 10.41
CA THR A 79 6.11 -7.45 9.71
C THR A 79 4.79 -6.95 9.13
N PHE A 80 4.59 -5.63 9.12
CA PHE A 80 3.41 -4.99 8.55
C PHE A 80 3.80 -3.97 7.48
N LEU A 81 3.28 -4.18 6.26
CA LEU A 81 3.47 -3.33 5.09
C LEU A 81 2.10 -2.87 4.59
N THR A 82 1.90 -1.60 4.27
CA THR A 82 0.60 -1.09 3.84
C THR A 82 0.74 0.04 2.83
N ASP A 83 -0.34 0.30 2.09
CA ASP A 83 -0.52 1.49 1.24
C ASP A 83 0.61 1.70 0.22
N VAL A 84 1.18 0.62 -0.32
CA VAL A 84 2.26 0.74 -1.32
C VAL A 84 1.80 1.52 -2.55
N GLU A 85 0.49 1.51 -2.86
CA GLU A 85 -0.13 2.25 -3.95
C GLU A 85 0.55 2.01 -5.32
N GLY A 86 1.22 0.87 -5.51
CA GLY A 86 1.95 0.53 -6.72
C GLY A 86 3.33 1.19 -6.83
N ASP A 87 3.85 1.77 -5.75
CA ASP A 87 5.20 2.32 -5.71
C ASP A 87 6.23 1.18 -5.57
N GLY A 88 6.64 0.63 -6.72
CA GLY A 88 7.60 -0.47 -6.77
C GLY A 88 8.97 -0.14 -6.17
N GLU A 89 9.38 1.13 -6.19
CA GLU A 89 10.65 1.57 -5.58
C GLU A 89 10.54 1.61 -4.05
N TYR A 90 9.44 2.13 -3.51
CA TYR A 90 9.14 2.05 -2.07
C TYR A 90 9.07 0.60 -1.60
N PHE A 91 8.37 -0.24 -2.35
CA PHE A 91 8.27 -1.66 -2.07
C PHE A 91 9.63 -2.36 -2.02
N ASP A 92 10.48 -2.13 -3.04
CA ASP A 92 11.82 -2.69 -3.08
C ASP A 92 12.67 -2.25 -1.89
N ARG A 93 12.62 -0.96 -1.53
CA ARG A 93 13.35 -0.45 -0.35
C ARG A 93 12.85 -1.08 0.95
N PHE A 94 11.54 -1.21 1.10
CA PHE A 94 10.96 -1.86 2.28
C PHE A 94 11.49 -3.28 2.41
N VAL A 95 11.45 -4.07 1.33
CA VAL A 95 11.96 -5.45 1.34
C VAL A 95 13.47 -5.49 1.62
N CYS A 96 14.26 -4.65 0.95
CA CYS A 96 15.72 -4.61 1.16
C CYS A 96 16.14 -4.16 2.57
N HIS A 97 15.33 -3.34 3.25
CA HIS A 97 15.58 -2.93 4.63
C HIS A 97 14.88 -3.81 5.65
N SER A 98 14.09 -4.79 5.22
CA SER A 98 13.25 -5.58 6.12
C SER A 98 14.11 -6.49 7.01
N LYS A 99 13.70 -6.64 8.26
CA LYS A 99 14.25 -7.64 9.19
C LYS A 99 13.69 -9.04 8.95
N LEU A 100 12.63 -9.19 8.17
CA LEU A 100 11.91 -10.46 7.97
C LEU A 100 11.86 -10.91 6.50
N LEU A 101 12.02 -9.99 5.55
CA LEU A 101 11.90 -10.24 4.12
C LEU A 101 13.22 -10.00 3.40
N ASP A 102 13.40 -10.67 2.27
CA ASP A 102 14.50 -10.42 1.34
C ASP A 102 14.08 -10.77 -0.10
N PHE A 103 14.89 -10.39 -1.08
CA PHE A 103 14.76 -10.84 -2.46
C PHE A 103 15.68 -12.02 -2.74
N ARG A 104 15.13 -13.08 -3.33
CA ARG A 104 15.94 -14.09 -4.04
C ARG A 104 15.87 -13.89 -5.54
N THR A 105 16.99 -14.15 -6.22
CA THR A 105 17.02 -14.19 -7.68
C THR A 105 16.23 -15.39 -8.20
N VAL A 106 15.42 -15.18 -9.24
CA VAL A 106 14.69 -16.22 -9.96
C VAL A 106 14.82 -16.04 -11.46
N THR A 107 14.59 -17.12 -12.21
CA THR A 107 14.46 -17.01 -13.67
C THR A 107 13.07 -16.48 -14.00
N PRO A 108 12.93 -15.42 -14.82
CA PRO A 108 11.62 -14.94 -15.22
C PRO A 108 10.87 -16.04 -15.96
N SER A 109 9.60 -16.22 -15.60
CA SER A 109 8.70 -17.18 -16.21
C SER A 109 7.55 -16.45 -16.91
N PHE A 110 7.28 -16.82 -18.15
CA PHE A 110 6.24 -16.18 -18.96
C PHE A 110 5.00 -17.07 -19.14
N GLY A 111 4.93 -18.21 -18.43
CA GLY A 111 3.84 -19.17 -18.54
C GLY A 111 3.46 -19.46 -20.00
N ARG A 112 2.15 -19.43 -20.28
CA ARG A 112 1.63 -19.63 -21.65
C ARG A 112 1.97 -18.52 -22.64
N TYR A 113 2.49 -17.39 -22.18
CA TYR A 113 2.85 -16.23 -23.01
C TYR A 113 4.30 -16.27 -23.51
N GLY A 114 5.11 -17.21 -23.01
CA GLY A 114 6.48 -17.39 -23.47
C GLY A 114 6.56 -17.86 -24.92
N LYS A 115 7.54 -17.36 -25.68
CA LYS A 115 7.85 -17.87 -27.01
C LYS A 115 8.31 -19.34 -26.90
N ARG A 116 7.48 -20.29 -27.33
CA ARG A 116 7.92 -21.69 -27.50
C ARG A 116 8.94 -21.77 -28.62
N ARG A 117 10.23 -21.71 -28.27
CA ARG A 117 11.36 -21.91 -29.20
C ARG A 117 11.55 -23.39 -29.54
N PHE A 118 10.55 -24.13 -30.05
CA PHE A 118 10.81 -25.49 -30.53
C PHE A 118 9.98 -25.91 -31.75
N GLY A 119 10.66 -25.87 -32.91
CA GLY A 119 10.50 -26.79 -34.05
C GLY A 119 9.24 -26.71 -34.89
N LYS A 120 9.31 -26.02 -36.05
CA LYS A 120 8.48 -26.09 -37.30
C LYS A 120 6.94 -26.22 -37.22
N CYS A 121 6.33 -26.41 -36.06
CA CYS A 121 4.90 -26.47 -35.86
C CYS A 121 4.45 -25.10 -35.35
N GLU A 122 4.02 -24.25 -36.28
CA GLU A 122 3.21 -23.07 -35.96
C GLU A 122 1.90 -23.53 -35.33
N TYR A 123 1.89 -23.70 -34.02
CA TYR A 123 0.64 -23.64 -33.28
C TYR A 123 0.21 -22.17 -33.28
N LYS A 124 -0.89 -21.87 -33.98
CA LYS A 124 -1.61 -20.61 -33.83
C LYS A 124 -2.04 -20.52 -32.36
N CYS A 125 -1.40 -19.67 -31.57
CA CYS A 125 -1.94 -19.31 -30.27
C CYS A 125 -3.27 -18.59 -30.52
N ASP A 126 -4.31 -19.06 -29.85
CA ASP A 126 -5.66 -18.51 -29.97
C ASP A 126 -5.70 -17.09 -29.39
N GLY A 127 -5.53 -16.09 -30.27
CA GLY A 127 -5.96 -14.70 -30.08
C GLY A 127 -5.12 -13.79 -29.17
N GLU A 128 -4.70 -14.24 -27.98
CA GLU A 128 -4.03 -13.35 -27.01
C GLU A 128 -2.52 -13.62 -26.92
N SER A 129 -1.72 -12.74 -27.54
CA SER A 129 -0.25 -12.88 -27.59
C SER A 129 0.49 -12.44 -26.32
N TRP A 130 -0.20 -11.97 -25.27
CA TRP A 130 0.44 -11.39 -24.08
C TRP A 130 -0.50 -11.27 -22.85
N ASN A 131 0.08 -11.13 -21.66
CA ASN A 131 -0.65 -11.07 -20.39
C ASN A 131 -1.18 -9.64 -20.12
N LEU A 132 -2.48 -9.43 -20.30
CA LEU A 132 -3.18 -8.18 -19.93
C LEU A 132 -3.57 -8.14 -18.44
N GLY A 133 -2.68 -8.52 -17.52
CA GLY A 133 -3.01 -8.60 -16.09
C GLY A 133 -4.00 -9.72 -15.74
N ARG A 134 -4.14 -10.74 -16.59
CA ARG A 134 -4.80 -12.00 -16.25
C ARG A 134 -3.91 -12.78 -15.29
N HIS A 135 -4.52 -13.50 -14.35
CA HIS A 135 -3.77 -14.44 -13.55
C HIS A 135 -3.29 -15.62 -14.39
N ASP A 136 -2.05 -16.01 -14.16
CA ASP A 136 -1.42 -17.22 -14.67
C ASP A 136 -0.35 -17.59 -13.63
N GLU A 137 -0.46 -18.78 -13.05
CA GLU A 137 0.41 -19.25 -11.97
C GLU A 137 1.87 -19.35 -12.40
N GLU A 138 2.11 -19.64 -13.68
CA GLU A 138 3.44 -19.73 -14.28
C GLU A 138 3.96 -18.39 -14.78
N TYR A 139 3.14 -17.32 -14.73
CA TYR A 139 3.55 -16.00 -15.19
C TYR A 139 4.12 -15.15 -14.06
N PHE A 140 5.44 -15.01 -14.07
CA PHE A 140 6.23 -14.21 -13.15
C PHE A 140 7.42 -13.59 -13.92
N PRO A 141 7.23 -12.43 -14.56
CA PRO A 141 8.18 -11.89 -15.55
C PRO A 141 9.37 -11.16 -14.91
N TYR A 142 9.60 -11.32 -13.60
CA TYR A 142 10.65 -10.64 -12.84
C TYR A 142 11.82 -11.59 -12.55
N ASP A 143 13.01 -11.03 -12.33
CA ASP A 143 14.24 -11.76 -11.98
C ASP A 143 14.44 -11.91 -10.47
N LYS A 144 13.50 -11.42 -9.66
CA LYS A 144 13.55 -11.52 -8.21
C LYS A 144 12.17 -11.72 -7.61
N GLU A 145 12.11 -12.48 -6.54
CA GLU A 145 10.90 -12.67 -5.75
C GLU A 145 11.17 -12.56 -4.26
N ILE A 146 10.14 -12.19 -3.49
CA ILE A 146 10.27 -12.03 -2.04
C ILE A 146 10.35 -13.40 -1.36
N ILE A 147 11.19 -13.53 -0.35
CA ILE A 147 11.23 -14.66 0.57
C ILE A 147 11.20 -14.15 2.02
N PHE A 148 10.90 -15.04 2.96
CA PHE A 148 11.21 -14.78 4.36
C PHE A 148 12.70 -15.08 4.60
N LEU A 149 13.36 -14.25 5.39
CA LEU A 149 14.78 -14.45 5.76
C LEU A 149 15.01 -15.75 6.53
N ASP A 150 14.03 -16.19 7.32
CA ASP A 150 14.09 -17.44 8.06
C ASP A 150 13.92 -18.67 7.17
N ASP A 151 13.51 -18.54 5.90
CA ASP A 151 13.32 -19.66 4.96
C ASP A 151 14.64 -20.37 4.60
N VAL A 152 15.77 -19.70 4.82
CA VAL A 152 17.12 -20.22 4.54
C VAL A 152 17.61 -21.17 5.64
N ASP A 153 16.99 -21.14 6.82
CA ASP A 153 17.34 -22.04 7.92
C ASP A 153 16.71 -23.43 7.67
N ASP A 154 17.51 -24.43 7.26
CA ASP A 154 17.10 -25.84 7.05
C ASP A 154 16.49 -26.54 8.29
N ILE A 155 16.35 -25.84 9.41
CA ILE A 155 15.97 -26.39 10.72
C ILE A 155 14.43 -26.33 10.93
N GLY A 156 13.65 -25.86 9.95
CA GLY A 156 12.19 -26.00 9.94
C GLY A 156 11.43 -25.21 11.02
N ASN A 157 12.09 -24.26 11.68
CA ASN A 157 11.51 -23.43 12.75
C ASN A 157 11.16 -22.03 12.23
N TYR A 158 10.29 -21.99 11.20
CA TYR A 158 9.87 -20.78 10.51
C TYR A 158 8.70 -20.12 11.23
N ASN A 159 8.91 -18.92 11.75
CA ASN A 159 7.90 -18.20 12.54
C ASN A 159 7.71 -16.74 12.08
N SER A 160 8.28 -16.35 10.93
CA SER A 160 8.06 -15.01 10.38
C SER A 160 6.75 -14.93 9.59
N MET A 161 6.01 -13.83 9.75
CA MET A 161 4.75 -13.55 9.08
C MET A 161 4.77 -12.15 8.45
N LEU A 162 4.04 -12.00 7.35
CA LEU A 162 3.75 -10.72 6.70
C LEU A 162 2.24 -10.46 6.79
N VAL A 163 1.86 -9.30 7.30
CA VAL A 163 0.52 -8.75 7.11
C VAL A 163 0.63 -7.56 6.14
N TYR A 164 -0.11 -7.62 5.04
CA TYR A 164 -0.17 -6.53 4.07
C TYR A 164 -1.49 -5.77 4.21
N GLY A 165 -1.42 -4.45 4.46
CA GLY A 165 -2.52 -3.60 4.93
C GLY A 165 -3.50 -3.08 3.89
N GLY A 166 -3.34 -3.43 2.62
CA GLY A 166 -4.25 -3.02 1.53
C GLY A 166 -3.70 -1.88 0.67
N ASP A 167 -4.54 -1.40 -0.24
CA ASP A 167 -4.28 -0.30 -1.18
C ASP A 167 -3.03 -0.54 -2.05
N ILE A 168 -2.98 -1.71 -2.71
CA ILE A 168 -1.83 -2.11 -3.56
C ILE A 168 -1.74 -1.29 -4.84
N TRP A 169 -2.87 -0.84 -5.39
CA TRP A 169 -3.00 -0.39 -6.78
C TRP A 169 -3.51 1.03 -6.74
N ASP A 170 -2.67 2.05 -6.97
CA ASP A 170 -3.18 3.42 -7.06
C ASP A 170 -2.32 4.34 -7.93
N LYS A 171 -1.27 4.95 -7.38
CA LYS A 171 -0.56 6.09 -7.98
C LYS A 171 0.87 5.78 -8.43
N GLY A 172 1.42 4.63 -8.07
CA GLY A 172 2.86 4.36 -8.13
C GLY A 172 3.34 3.71 -9.43
N GLY A 173 2.45 3.07 -10.19
CA GLY A 173 2.72 2.60 -11.56
C GLY A 173 3.50 1.29 -11.68
N SER A 174 3.57 0.52 -10.61
CA SER A 174 4.11 -0.83 -10.52
C SER A 174 3.13 -1.75 -9.79
N ASP A 175 1.83 -1.55 -9.99
CA ASP A 175 0.78 -2.28 -9.28
C ASP A 175 0.88 -3.79 -9.56
N LEU A 176 1.09 -4.18 -10.83
CA LEU A 176 1.19 -5.59 -11.21
C LEU A 176 2.46 -6.22 -10.62
N TYR A 177 3.57 -5.48 -10.61
CA TYR A 177 4.79 -5.91 -9.95
C TYR A 177 4.55 -6.23 -8.48
N VAL A 178 4.11 -5.25 -7.69
CA VAL A 178 3.89 -5.42 -6.24
C VAL A 178 2.90 -6.57 -5.97
N LEU A 179 1.80 -6.62 -6.70
CA LEU A 179 0.78 -7.65 -6.52
C LEU A 179 1.31 -9.05 -6.85
N ARG A 180 2.08 -9.22 -7.93
CA ARG A 180 2.68 -10.51 -8.29
C ARG A 180 3.74 -10.96 -7.27
N GLN A 181 4.53 -10.03 -6.70
CA GLN A 181 5.46 -10.35 -5.61
C GLN A 181 4.72 -10.89 -4.37
N LEU A 182 3.68 -10.18 -3.93
CA LEU A 182 2.86 -10.55 -2.77
C LEU A 182 2.11 -11.87 -2.98
N LEU A 183 1.52 -12.08 -4.16
CA LEU A 183 0.84 -13.33 -4.49
C LEU A 183 1.82 -14.50 -4.63
N SER A 184 3.02 -14.29 -5.18
CA SER A 184 4.06 -15.33 -5.19
C SER A 184 4.42 -15.77 -3.77
N LEU A 185 4.64 -14.80 -2.87
CA LEU A 185 4.94 -15.07 -1.47
C LEU A 185 3.78 -15.81 -0.77
N ARG A 186 2.53 -15.37 -0.95
CA ARG A 186 1.34 -16.04 -0.40
C ARG A 186 1.19 -17.48 -0.88
N ARG A 187 1.42 -17.76 -2.17
CA ARG A 187 1.33 -19.11 -2.73
C ARG A 187 2.33 -20.06 -2.09
N ARG A 188 3.54 -19.57 -1.81
CA ARG A 188 4.59 -20.35 -1.14
C ARG A 188 4.36 -20.47 0.37
N TYR A 189 3.76 -19.46 1.01
CA TYR A 189 3.54 -19.43 2.46
C TYR A 189 2.09 -19.02 2.84
N PRO A 190 1.09 -19.86 2.56
CA PRO A 190 -0.33 -19.55 2.75
C PRO A 190 -0.79 -19.49 4.21
N HIS A 191 0.08 -19.72 5.19
CA HIS A 191 -0.24 -19.52 6.61
C HIS A 191 0.56 -18.37 7.24
N ARG A 192 1.44 -17.74 6.46
CA ARG A 192 2.37 -16.71 6.94
C ARG A 192 2.15 -15.36 6.30
N VAL A 193 1.40 -15.29 5.20
CA VAL A 193 1.11 -14.03 4.48
C VAL A 193 -0.37 -13.71 4.59
N HIS A 194 -0.75 -12.61 5.22
CA HIS A 194 -2.14 -12.22 5.38
C HIS A 194 -2.41 -10.91 4.64
N PHE A 195 -3.61 -10.79 4.04
CA PHE A 195 -4.00 -9.62 3.28
C PHE A 195 -5.18 -8.92 3.96
N LEU A 196 -5.08 -7.60 4.08
CA LEU A 196 -6.20 -6.73 4.37
C LEU A 196 -6.74 -6.12 3.07
N MET A 197 -8.04 -5.88 3.02
CA MET A 197 -8.67 -5.11 1.96
C MET A 197 -8.59 -3.62 2.30
N GLY A 198 -7.87 -2.86 1.49
CA GLY A 198 -7.89 -1.41 1.57
C GLY A 198 -9.09 -0.80 0.87
N ASN A 199 -9.38 0.47 1.14
CA ASN A 199 -10.53 1.12 0.53
C ASN A 199 -10.37 1.27 -1.00
N ARG A 200 -9.16 1.43 -1.52
CA ARG A 200 -8.90 1.49 -2.97
C ARG A 200 -9.01 0.14 -3.64
N ASP A 201 -8.65 -0.93 -2.94
CA ASP A 201 -8.85 -2.30 -3.43
C ASP A 201 -10.35 -2.57 -3.63
N ILE A 202 -11.14 -2.33 -2.58
CA ILE A 202 -12.60 -2.50 -2.60
C ILE A 202 -13.26 -1.65 -3.68
N ASN A 203 -12.86 -0.37 -3.79
CA ASN A 203 -13.43 0.55 -4.77
C ASN A 203 -13.14 0.17 -6.22
N LYS A 204 -12.12 -0.67 -6.49
CA LYS A 204 -11.84 -1.20 -7.83
C LYS A 204 -12.70 -2.40 -8.19
N MET A 205 -13.37 -3.05 -7.24
CA MET A 205 -14.33 -4.12 -7.54
C MET A 205 -15.45 -3.67 -8.47
N ARG A 206 -15.86 -2.39 -8.43
CA ARG A 206 -16.90 -1.85 -9.32
C ARG A 206 -16.50 -1.75 -10.79
N ILE A 207 -15.21 -1.91 -11.13
CA ILE A 207 -14.74 -1.91 -12.52
C ILE A 207 -15.52 -2.93 -13.36
N VAL A 208 -15.84 -4.10 -12.79
CA VAL A 208 -16.60 -5.14 -13.50
C VAL A 208 -18.07 -4.77 -13.72
N ASP A 209 -18.65 -3.94 -12.85
CA ASP A 209 -20.03 -3.45 -12.98
C ASP A 209 -20.09 -2.26 -13.95
N GLU A 210 -19.09 -1.38 -13.92
CA GLU A 210 -19.06 -0.18 -14.75
C GLU A 210 -18.57 -0.42 -16.19
N LEU A 211 -17.78 -1.47 -16.42
CA LEU A 211 -17.17 -1.80 -17.72
C LEU A 211 -17.56 -3.17 -18.28
N GLY A 212 -18.18 -4.03 -17.47
CA GLY A 212 -18.45 -5.42 -17.82
C GLY A 212 -17.33 -6.39 -17.42
N VAL A 213 -17.53 -7.67 -17.73
CA VAL A 213 -16.58 -8.76 -17.46
C VAL A 213 -15.85 -9.14 -18.76
N CYS A 214 -14.61 -9.62 -18.63
CA CYS A 214 -13.78 -10.03 -19.75
C CYS A 214 -14.47 -11.04 -20.68
N GLY A 215 -14.31 -10.89 -22.00
CA GLY A 215 -14.74 -11.88 -23.00
C GLY A 215 -15.86 -11.45 -23.95
N SER A 216 -16.46 -10.27 -23.75
CA SER A 216 -17.51 -9.74 -24.63
C SER A 216 -17.03 -8.55 -25.46
N GLU A 217 -16.29 -8.80 -26.56
CA GLU A 217 -15.75 -7.76 -27.45
C GLU A 217 -16.80 -6.83 -28.09
N ALA A 218 -18.10 -7.18 -28.00
CA ALA A 218 -19.22 -6.43 -28.56
C ALA A 218 -20.16 -5.80 -27.51
N GLN A 219 -19.79 -5.76 -26.23
CA GLN A 219 -20.68 -5.22 -25.20
C GLN A 219 -20.70 -3.68 -25.21
N SER A 220 -21.89 -3.12 -25.43
CA SER A 220 -22.16 -1.73 -25.08
C SER A 220 -21.92 -1.54 -23.59
N LEU A 221 -21.20 -0.47 -23.23
CA LEU A 221 -20.98 -0.13 -21.84
C LEU A 221 -22.32 0.05 -21.09
N PRO A 222 -22.40 -0.39 -19.81
CA PRO A 222 -23.58 -0.14 -18.99
C PRO A 222 -23.93 1.35 -18.88
N HIS A 223 -25.22 1.66 -18.73
CA HIS A 223 -25.67 3.04 -18.54
C HIS A 223 -25.13 3.60 -17.20
N HIS A 224 -24.53 4.78 -17.25
CA HIS A 224 -23.85 5.40 -16.12
C HIS A 224 -24.17 6.90 -16.07
N GLU A 225 -24.91 7.36 -15.05
CA GLU A 225 -25.37 8.76 -14.95
C GLU A 225 -24.42 9.67 -14.15
N GLY A 226 -23.35 9.09 -13.62
CA GLY A 226 -22.36 9.78 -12.79
C GLY A 226 -22.42 9.28 -11.36
N ALA A 227 -21.29 9.37 -10.67
CA ALA A 227 -21.16 8.83 -9.32
C ALA A 227 -21.96 9.66 -8.29
N TYR A 228 -22.69 9.00 -7.39
CA TYR A 228 -23.57 9.69 -6.43
C TYR A 228 -22.80 10.70 -5.55
N TRP A 229 -21.57 10.37 -5.15
CA TRP A 229 -20.75 11.21 -4.27
C TRP A 229 -20.24 12.48 -4.96
N LEU A 230 -20.25 12.54 -6.30
CA LEU A 230 -19.89 13.75 -7.04
C LEU A 230 -21.05 14.75 -7.15
N ARG A 231 -22.29 14.33 -6.86
CA ARG A 231 -23.49 15.19 -6.98
C ARG A 231 -23.54 16.28 -5.90
N HIS A 232 -22.85 16.07 -4.77
CA HIS A 232 -23.01 16.88 -3.57
C HIS A 232 -21.77 17.73 -3.21
N VAL A 233 -20.70 17.71 -4.00
CA VAL A 233 -19.40 18.34 -3.67
C VAL A 233 -19.40 19.87 -3.87
N GLY A 234 -20.52 20.56 -3.62
CA GLY A 234 -20.60 22.02 -3.69
C GLY A 234 -20.26 22.61 -5.06
N LEU A 235 -20.24 21.79 -6.12
CA LEU A 235 -20.20 22.29 -7.49
C LEU A 235 -21.41 23.22 -7.67
N PRO A 236 -21.23 24.42 -8.24
CA PRO A 236 -22.36 25.31 -8.48
C PRO A 236 -23.49 24.54 -9.17
N VAL A 237 -24.74 24.79 -8.79
CA VAL A 237 -25.95 24.08 -9.26
C VAL A 237 -26.04 23.98 -10.81
N ASN A 238 -25.25 24.79 -11.53
CA ASN A 238 -25.18 24.84 -12.99
C ASN A 238 -23.97 24.13 -13.62
N SER A 239 -23.01 23.62 -12.84
CA SER A 239 -21.96 22.73 -13.38
C SER A 239 -22.63 21.41 -13.69
N LYS A 240 -22.83 21.12 -14.98
CA LYS A 240 -23.26 19.77 -15.40
C LYS A 240 -22.33 18.76 -14.73
N PRO A 241 -22.86 17.72 -14.07
CA PRO A 241 -22.02 16.62 -13.59
C PRO A 241 -21.12 16.19 -14.75
N SER A 242 -19.81 16.01 -14.50
CA SER A 242 -18.87 15.66 -15.57
C SER A 242 -19.47 14.51 -16.36
N VAL A 243 -19.78 14.74 -17.63
CA VAL A 243 -20.42 13.75 -18.49
C VAL A 243 -19.55 12.51 -18.44
N VAL A 244 -20.08 11.40 -17.92
CA VAL A 244 -19.37 10.12 -17.95
C VAL A 244 -19.26 9.75 -19.42
N SER A 245 -18.04 9.51 -19.90
CA SER A 245 -17.91 9.07 -21.29
C SER A 245 -18.54 7.68 -21.42
N ASN A 246 -19.52 7.60 -22.33
CA ASN A 246 -20.09 6.35 -22.80
C ASN A 246 -19.44 5.92 -24.13
N GLY A 247 -18.34 6.57 -24.54
CA GLY A 247 -17.68 6.35 -25.83
C GLY A 247 -16.87 5.05 -25.88
N SER A 248 -16.03 4.78 -24.88
CA SER A 248 -15.24 3.54 -24.80
C SER A 248 -14.89 3.16 -23.36
N ALA A 249 -14.52 1.90 -23.13
CA ALA A 249 -14.06 1.42 -21.83
C ALA A 249 -12.82 2.21 -21.35
N ALA A 250 -11.91 2.55 -22.26
CA ALA A 250 -10.73 3.34 -21.95
C ALA A 250 -11.07 4.75 -21.46
N GLU A 251 -11.98 5.45 -22.13
CA GLU A 251 -12.42 6.78 -21.69
C GLU A 251 -13.12 6.71 -20.32
N ARG A 252 -13.92 5.66 -20.08
CA ARG A 252 -14.60 5.46 -18.80
C ARG A 252 -13.61 5.14 -17.68
N VAL A 253 -12.61 4.28 -17.89
CA VAL A 253 -11.56 4.02 -16.89
C VAL A 253 -10.77 5.30 -16.58
N LYS A 254 -10.34 6.05 -17.61
CA LYS A 254 -9.67 7.35 -17.42
C LYS A 254 -10.50 8.29 -16.55
N TRP A 255 -11.81 8.35 -16.81
CA TRP A 255 -12.74 9.12 -16.00
C TRP A 255 -12.83 8.60 -14.56
N MET A 256 -12.99 7.29 -14.34
CA MET A 256 -13.06 6.69 -13.00
C MET A 256 -11.80 7.02 -12.20
N LEU A 257 -10.62 6.73 -12.74
CA LEU A 257 -9.33 6.95 -12.07
C LEU A 257 -9.14 8.42 -11.71
N LYS A 258 -9.40 9.33 -12.64
CA LYS A 258 -9.23 10.77 -12.44
C LYS A 258 -10.27 11.37 -11.49
N MET A 259 -11.55 11.12 -11.73
CA MET A 259 -12.64 11.87 -11.10
C MET A 259 -13.13 11.24 -9.80
N THR A 260 -12.94 9.94 -9.62
CA THR A 260 -13.52 9.22 -8.48
C THR A 260 -12.48 8.53 -7.59
N MET A 261 -11.31 8.19 -8.12
CA MET A 261 -10.25 7.54 -7.34
C MET A 261 -9.10 8.48 -6.98
N GLY A 262 -8.97 9.64 -7.62
CA GLY A 262 -7.88 10.59 -7.34
C GLY A 262 -6.51 10.13 -7.89
N SER A 263 -6.52 9.21 -8.85
CA SER A 263 -5.34 8.52 -9.40
C SER A 263 -5.14 8.95 -10.85
N VAL A 264 -4.98 10.25 -11.08
CA VAL A 264 -5.03 10.89 -12.41
C VAL A 264 -4.06 10.27 -13.43
N ASN A 265 -2.88 9.83 -12.96
CA ASN A 265 -1.84 9.28 -13.81
C ASN A 265 -1.87 7.75 -13.91
N ALA A 266 -2.73 7.07 -13.15
CA ALA A 266 -2.71 5.60 -13.02
C ALA A 266 -2.89 4.88 -14.37
N PHE A 267 -3.70 5.45 -15.28
CA PHE A 267 -3.90 4.88 -16.62
C PHE A 267 -2.60 4.83 -17.44
N GLU A 268 -1.87 5.93 -17.49
CA GLU A 268 -0.62 6.01 -18.27
C GLU A 268 0.52 5.25 -17.56
N LEU A 269 0.51 5.23 -16.23
CA LEU A 269 1.43 4.40 -15.45
C LEU A 269 1.20 2.90 -15.72
N ARG A 270 -0.05 2.45 -15.77
CA ARG A 270 -0.40 1.08 -16.19
C ARG A 270 0.05 0.79 -17.62
N ARG A 271 -0.11 1.74 -18.55
CA ARG A 271 0.41 1.59 -19.91
C ARG A 271 1.92 1.33 -19.91
N ASN A 272 2.68 2.11 -19.15
CA ASN A 272 4.13 1.96 -19.04
C ASN A 272 4.51 0.59 -18.48
N GLU A 273 3.80 0.12 -17.45
CA GLU A 273 4.00 -1.22 -16.89
C GLU A 273 3.75 -2.33 -17.93
N LEU A 274 2.65 -2.23 -18.69
CA LEU A 274 2.35 -3.16 -19.77
C LEU A 274 3.39 -3.14 -20.90
N ILE A 275 3.90 -1.96 -21.28
CA ILE A 275 4.98 -1.83 -22.26
C ILE A 275 6.21 -2.61 -21.78
N ARG A 276 6.59 -2.48 -20.50
CA ARG A 276 7.74 -3.20 -19.92
C ARG A 276 7.53 -4.72 -19.92
N GLU A 277 6.37 -5.21 -19.49
CA GLU A 277 6.04 -6.64 -19.53
C GLU A 277 6.07 -7.18 -20.98
N ARG A 278 5.55 -6.43 -21.95
CA ARG A 278 5.54 -6.82 -23.36
C ARG A 278 6.95 -6.94 -23.94
N ILE A 279 7.82 -5.97 -23.66
CA ILE A 279 9.25 -5.99 -24.07
C ILE A 279 9.94 -7.22 -23.45
N SER A 280 9.68 -7.48 -22.18
CA SER A 280 10.22 -8.63 -21.43
C SER A 280 9.83 -9.96 -22.07
N ILE A 281 8.54 -10.18 -22.37
CA ILE A 281 8.04 -11.38 -23.07
C ILE A 281 8.72 -11.56 -24.43
N LEU A 282 8.82 -10.48 -25.23
CA LEU A 282 9.39 -10.55 -26.57
C LEU A 282 10.87 -10.95 -26.57
N ASN A 283 11.62 -10.40 -25.63
CA ASN A 283 13.07 -10.56 -25.54
C ASN A 283 13.47 -11.75 -24.68
N GLY A 284 12.54 -12.32 -23.90
CA GLY A 284 12.84 -13.39 -22.95
C GLY A 284 13.77 -12.93 -21.82
N ILE A 285 13.66 -11.65 -21.42
CA ILE A 285 14.47 -11.03 -20.36
C ILE A 285 13.54 -10.58 -19.24
N ALA A 286 14.02 -10.44 -18.01
CA ALA A 286 13.20 -9.98 -16.90
C ALA A 286 12.71 -8.52 -17.08
N VAL A 287 11.56 -8.21 -16.50
CA VAL A 287 11.05 -6.84 -16.36
C VAL A 287 11.87 -6.11 -15.31
N ILE A 288 12.37 -4.93 -15.67
CA ILE A 288 12.97 -3.99 -14.72
C ILE A 288 11.84 -3.10 -14.17
N PRO A 289 11.53 -3.10 -12.85
CA PRO A 289 10.40 -2.36 -12.30
C PRO A 289 10.50 -0.83 -12.35
N SER A 290 11.64 -0.27 -12.80
CA SER A 290 11.92 1.16 -12.66
C SER A 290 10.89 2.05 -13.37
N ARG A 291 10.64 3.23 -12.78
CA ARG A 291 9.67 4.22 -13.27
C ARG A 291 10.06 4.88 -14.59
N GLN A 292 11.27 4.65 -15.10
CA GLN A 292 11.72 5.39 -16.27
C GLN A 292 10.78 5.13 -17.45
N PRO A 293 10.14 6.19 -17.99
CA PRO A 293 9.35 6.04 -19.18
C PRO A 293 10.28 5.49 -20.25
N VAL A 294 9.86 4.39 -20.87
CA VAL A 294 10.54 3.92 -22.07
C VAL A 294 10.35 5.04 -23.08
N ASN A 295 11.43 5.75 -23.44
CA ASN A 295 11.40 6.85 -24.41
C ASN A 295 11.01 6.28 -25.78
N ALA A 296 9.71 6.09 -25.99
CA ALA A 296 9.15 5.48 -27.19
C ALA A 296 9.34 6.35 -28.45
N ASN A 297 9.83 7.59 -28.29
CA ASN A 297 9.97 8.56 -29.37
C ASN A 297 11.33 8.52 -30.08
N ASP A 298 12.37 7.91 -29.49
CA ASP A 298 13.72 7.92 -30.08
C ASP A 298 14.05 6.68 -30.91
N ASP A 299 13.19 5.65 -30.88
CA ASP A 299 13.40 4.43 -31.65
C ASP A 299 12.10 3.97 -32.33
N ASP A 300 11.83 4.56 -33.50
CA ASP A 300 10.78 4.11 -34.44
C ASP A 300 10.90 2.61 -34.81
N SER A 301 12.02 1.94 -34.45
CA SER A 301 12.22 0.51 -34.67
C SER A 301 11.58 -0.40 -33.61
N ILE A 302 10.99 0.14 -32.53
CA ILE A 302 10.24 -0.64 -31.54
C ILE A 302 8.72 -0.46 -31.76
N PRO A 303 8.07 -1.30 -32.58
CA PRO A 303 6.65 -1.18 -32.94
C PRO A 303 5.71 -1.67 -31.82
N MET A 304 5.98 -1.35 -30.56
CA MET A 304 5.22 -1.87 -29.42
C MET A 304 4.39 -0.78 -28.74
N LYS A 305 3.42 -0.25 -29.47
CA LYS A 305 2.40 0.63 -28.88
C LYS A 305 1.42 -0.19 -28.07
N VAL A 306 1.27 0.12 -26.78
CA VAL A 306 0.14 -0.35 -25.97
C VAL A 306 -1.01 0.62 -26.15
N THR A 307 -2.15 0.15 -26.63
CA THR A 307 -3.32 0.98 -26.95
C THR A 307 -4.10 1.37 -25.69
N ASP A 308 -4.97 2.38 -25.80
CA ASP A 308 -5.92 2.75 -24.74
C ASP A 308 -6.82 1.56 -24.35
N ASP A 309 -7.30 0.81 -25.35
CA ASP A 309 -8.16 -0.34 -25.11
C ASP A 309 -7.42 -1.46 -24.37
N GLU A 310 -6.15 -1.70 -24.70
CA GLU A 310 -5.32 -2.69 -23.99
C GLU A 310 -5.13 -2.33 -22.51
N VAL A 311 -4.94 -1.04 -22.18
CA VAL A 311 -4.85 -0.59 -20.79
C VAL A 311 -6.20 -0.80 -20.08
N ALA A 312 -7.31 -0.46 -20.72
CA ALA A 312 -8.64 -0.66 -20.16
C ALA A 312 -8.92 -2.15 -19.91
N GLN A 313 -8.62 -3.00 -20.90
CA GLN A 313 -8.72 -4.45 -20.75
C GLN A 313 -7.82 -4.95 -19.63
N SER A 314 -6.64 -4.37 -19.42
CA SER A 314 -5.81 -4.75 -18.27
C SER A 314 -6.51 -4.51 -16.93
N TYR A 315 -7.19 -3.39 -16.74
CA TYR A 315 -7.99 -3.15 -15.53
C TYR A 315 -9.15 -4.14 -15.40
N ILE A 316 -9.89 -4.37 -16.48
CA ILE A 316 -11.02 -5.32 -16.49
C ILE A 316 -10.53 -6.73 -16.16
N HIS A 317 -9.44 -7.18 -16.79
CA HIS A 317 -8.81 -8.47 -16.53
C HIS A 317 -8.32 -8.59 -15.10
N SER A 318 -7.60 -7.59 -14.59
CA SER A 318 -7.08 -7.68 -13.23
C SER A 318 -8.16 -7.68 -12.17
N CYS A 319 -9.27 -6.95 -12.40
CA CYS A 319 -10.45 -6.94 -11.54
C CYS A 319 -11.48 -8.03 -11.91
N CYS A 320 -11.20 -8.92 -12.86
CA CYS A 320 -12.14 -9.98 -13.21
C CYS A 320 -12.36 -10.90 -11.98
N PRO A 321 -13.61 -11.19 -11.57
CA PRO A 321 -13.87 -11.97 -10.36
C PRO A 321 -13.42 -13.44 -10.48
N LEU A 322 -13.25 -13.93 -11.71
CA LEU A 322 -12.98 -15.34 -11.99
C LEU A 322 -11.52 -15.62 -12.31
N SER A 323 -10.88 -14.71 -13.04
CA SER A 323 -9.54 -14.92 -13.61
C SER A 323 -8.57 -13.77 -13.32
N GLY A 324 -9.03 -12.73 -12.64
CA GLY A 324 -8.25 -11.54 -12.40
C GLY A 324 -7.31 -11.72 -11.24
N VAL A 325 -6.14 -11.10 -11.33
CA VAL A 325 -5.13 -11.17 -10.26
C VAL A 325 -5.67 -10.65 -8.90
N MET A 326 -6.70 -9.79 -8.89
CA MET A 326 -7.42 -9.38 -7.67
C MET A 326 -8.22 -10.53 -7.03
N SER A 327 -8.84 -11.39 -7.85
CA SER A 327 -9.64 -12.52 -7.38
C SER A 327 -8.81 -13.66 -6.77
N GLN A 328 -7.50 -13.64 -6.99
CA GLN A 328 -6.55 -14.68 -6.57
C GLN A 328 -6.06 -14.50 -5.12
N LEU A 329 -6.64 -13.55 -4.39
CA LEU A 329 -6.48 -13.45 -2.96
C LEU A 329 -7.37 -14.51 -2.28
N PRO A 330 -6.82 -15.70 -2.04
CA PRO A 330 -6.93 -17.02 -2.71
C PRO A 330 -8.32 -17.67 -2.81
N LEU A 331 -8.55 -18.28 -3.98
CA LEU A 331 -9.15 -19.62 -4.15
C LEU A 331 -7.97 -20.58 -4.34
N GLN A 332 -7.78 -21.55 -3.44
CA GLN A 332 -6.99 -22.72 -3.83
C GLN A 332 -7.96 -23.81 -4.28
N TYR A 333 -7.67 -24.39 -5.43
CA TYR A 333 -8.45 -25.45 -6.06
C TYR A 333 -8.59 -26.66 -5.14
N ALA A 334 -9.75 -26.80 -4.50
CA ALA A 334 -10.27 -28.10 -4.06
C ALA A 334 -10.86 -28.85 -5.28
N TYR A 335 -9.99 -29.34 -6.18
CA TYR A 335 -10.40 -30.39 -7.13
C TYR A 335 -9.80 -31.73 -6.71
N MET A 336 -10.69 -32.59 -6.21
CA MET A 336 -10.69 -34.05 -6.36
C MET A 336 -9.57 -34.87 -5.70
N THR A 337 -9.69 -35.06 -4.39
CA THR A 337 -9.78 -36.43 -3.86
C THR A 337 -11.07 -36.56 -3.04
N LEU A 338 -12.07 -37.22 -3.64
CA LEU A 338 -13.32 -37.64 -3.01
C LEU A 338 -13.02 -38.71 -1.93
N SER A 339 -12.41 -38.34 -0.80
CA SER A 339 -12.47 -39.11 0.45
C SER A 339 -11.74 -38.35 1.55
N SER A 340 -12.46 -37.46 2.22
CA SER A 340 -12.30 -37.04 3.61
C SER A 340 -12.91 -35.66 3.79
N ALA A 341 -14.16 -35.67 4.24
CA ALA A 341 -14.89 -34.50 4.70
C ALA A 341 -14.32 -33.98 6.04
N LEU A 342 -13.09 -33.46 6.01
CA LEU A 342 -12.50 -32.72 7.13
C LEU A 342 -11.98 -31.37 6.63
N LEU A 343 -12.76 -30.33 6.93
CA LEU A 343 -12.33 -28.93 7.14
C LEU A 343 -11.30 -28.36 6.15
N VAL A 344 -11.73 -28.06 4.92
CA VAL A 344 -11.07 -27.05 4.09
C VAL A 344 -12.00 -25.85 4.03
N GLN A 345 -11.83 -24.90 4.96
CA GLN A 345 -12.46 -23.59 4.88
C GLN A 345 -11.70 -22.77 3.82
N ASP A 346 -12.06 -22.96 2.55
CA ASP A 346 -11.66 -22.05 1.47
C ASP A 346 -12.55 -20.82 1.52
N LEU A 347 -11.99 -19.67 1.91
CA LEU A 347 -12.62 -18.38 1.72
C LEU A 347 -11.54 -17.40 1.25
N THR A 348 -11.86 -16.69 0.17
CA THR A 348 -11.31 -15.39 -0.24
C THR A 348 -10.57 -14.66 0.91
N HIS A 349 -9.25 -14.87 1.03
CA HIS A 349 -8.54 -14.71 2.31
C HIS A 349 -8.15 -13.26 2.65
N ALA A 350 -8.44 -12.29 1.79
CA ALA A 350 -8.29 -10.90 2.17
C ALA A 350 -9.40 -10.52 3.16
N LYS A 351 -9.02 -10.03 4.34
CA LYS A 351 -9.94 -9.68 5.42
C LYS A 351 -10.09 -8.17 5.55
N LEU A 352 -11.15 -7.73 6.23
CA LEU A 352 -11.27 -6.31 6.61
C LEU A 352 -10.47 -5.99 7.88
N VAL A 353 -10.32 -6.98 8.76
CA VAL A 353 -9.58 -6.91 10.03
C VAL A 353 -8.90 -8.26 10.29
N ILE A 354 -7.68 -8.25 10.81
CA ILE A 354 -6.94 -9.44 11.22
C ILE A 354 -6.55 -9.29 12.69
N LYS A 355 -6.79 -10.33 13.50
CA LYS A 355 -6.30 -10.43 14.87
C LYS A 355 -5.32 -11.60 14.97
N ILE A 356 -4.07 -11.35 15.37
CA ILE A 356 -3.05 -12.37 15.65
C ILE A 356 -2.62 -12.19 17.10
N GLY A 357 -3.13 -13.06 17.97
CA GLY A 357 -2.95 -12.90 19.41
C GLY A 357 -3.50 -11.54 19.89
N PRO A 358 -2.70 -10.74 20.64
CA PRO A 358 -3.08 -9.43 21.13
C PRO A 358 -2.85 -8.29 20.11
N VAL A 359 -2.54 -8.61 18.85
CA VAL A 359 -2.26 -7.62 17.82
C VAL A 359 -3.39 -7.57 16.80
N LEU A 360 -3.92 -6.38 16.59
CA LEU A 360 -4.97 -6.08 15.62
C LEU A 360 -4.38 -5.35 14.42
N PHE A 361 -4.72 -5.81 13.23
CA PHE A 361 -4.35 -5.19 11.96
C PHE A 361 -5.62 -4.80 11.22
N LEU A 362 -5.67 -3.58 10.72
CA LEU A 362 -6.79 -3.07 9.93
C LEU A 362 -6.30 -1.97 9.00
N HIS A 363 -6.99 -1.74 7.89
CA HIS A 363 -6.52 -0.72 6.94
C HIS A 363 -6.68 0.71 7.47
N GLY A 364 -7.84 1.09 8.01
CA GLY A 364 -8.12 2.45 8.49
C GLY A 364 -8.08 2.60 10.02
N ALA A 365 -9.25 2.68 10.67
CA ALA A 365 -9.39 2.79 12.13
C ALA A 365 -10.65 2.11 12.63
N LEU A 366 -10.73 1.84 13.95
CA LEU A 366 -11.95 1.30 14.54
C LEU A 366 -13.12 2.29 14.38
N PRO A 367 -14.31 1.85 13.94
CA PRO A 367 -15.48 2.71 13.76
C PRO A 367 -16.20 2.99 15.10
N ILE A 368 -15.46 3.44 16.10
CA ILE A 368 -15.97 3.66 17.46
C ILE A 368 -16.30 5.12 17.72
N VAL A 369 -17.34 5.33 18.52
CA VAL A 369 -17.69 6.60 19.14
C VAL A 369 -17.57 6.38 20.65
N LEU A 370 -16.74 7.17 21.31
CA LEU A 370 -16.48 7.06 22.75
C LEU A 370 -17.37 8.06 23.48
N ASP A 371 -18.65 7.73 23.63
CA ASP A 371 -19.61 8.50 24.42
C ASP A 371 -19.85 7.82 25.79
N ASP A 372 -20.94 8.16 26.47
CA ASP A 372 -21.30 7.56 27.76
C ASP A 372 -22.06 6.23 27.64
N GLN A 373 -22.32 5.78 26.41
CA GLN A 373 -22.92 4.47 26.17
C GLN A 373 -21.84 3.39 26.11
N PRO A 374 -22.19 2.12 26.38
CA PRO A 374 -21.31 0.99 26.12
C PRO A 374 -20.83 1.01 24.67
N VAL A 375 -19.52 0.83 24.46
CA VAL A 375 -18.94 0.82 23.12
C VAL A 375 -19.58 -0.31 22.31
N ARG A 376 -20.13 0.04 21.15
CA ARG A 376 -20.72 -0.91 20.21
C ARG A 376 -20.06 -0.76 18.86
N PHE A 377 -19.83 -1.89 18.20
CA PHE A 377 -19.22 -1.91 16.88
C PHE A 377 -20.32 -1.92 15.80
N PRO A 378 -20.36 -0.92 14.91
CA PRO A 378 -21.40 -0.80 13.91
C PRO A 378 -21.30 -1.87 12.81
N THR A 379 -22.48 -2.32 12.36
CA THR A 379 -22.67 -3.27 11.25
C THR A 379 -23.58 -2.66 10.19
N PRO A 380 -23.15 -1.59 9.50
CA PRO A 380 -24.03 -0.73 8.68
C PRO A 380 -24.63 -1.44 7.45
N TRP A 381 -24.12 -2.62 7.07
CA TRP A 381 -24.65 -3.44 5.99
C TRP A 381 -25.90 -4.25 6.39
N ILE A 382 -26.25 -4.32 7.68
CA ILE A 382 -27.46 -5.01 8.15
C ILE A 382 -28.66 -4.07 8.05
N HIS A 383 -29.73 -4.52 7.40
CA HIS A 383 -30.92 -3.70 7.13
C HIS A 383 -31.61 -3.23 8.44
N PRO A 384 -31.94 -1.93 8.57
CA PRO A 384 -32.58 -1.32 9.76
C PRO A 384 -33.90 -1.96 10.25
N ASN A 385 -34.56 -2.76 9.40
CA ASN A 385 -35.89 -3.31 9.66
C ASN A 385 -35.82 -4.70 10.32
N LYS A 386 -34.61 -5.24 10.50
CA LYS A 386 -34.41 -6.42 11.34
C LYS A 386 -34.20 -5.89 12.75
N GLU A 387 -35.01 -6.31 13.72
CA GLU A 387 -34.93 -5.84 15.13
C GLU A 387 -33.49 -5.88 15.71
N TYR A 388 -32.61 -6.71 15.14
CA TYR A 388 -31.20 -6.85 15.48
C TYR A 388 -30.24 -5.77 14.89
N SER A 389 -30.66 -4.94 13.94
CA SER A 389 -29.74 -4.06 13.21
C SER A 389 -29.33 -2.81 13.99
N GLN A 390 -30.06 -2.45 15.04
CA GLN A 390 -29.76 -1.24 15.83
C GLN A 390 -28.74 -1.48 16.95
N SER A 391 -28.49 -2.73 17.34
CA SER A 391 -27.65 -3.00 18.51
C SER A 391 -26.15 -3.05 18.23
N GLY A 392 -25.70 -3.18 16.98
CA GLY A 392 -24.28 -3.44 16.67
C GLY A 392 -23.78 -4.72 17.34
N CYS A 393 -22.47 -4.96 17.28
CA CYS A 393 -21.80 -6.03 18.06
C CYS A 393 -21.30 -5.48 19.40
N GLU A 394 -21.36 -6.30 20.46
CA GLU A 394 -21.01 -5.88 21.82
C GLU A 394 -19.54 -6.16 22.16
N SER A 395 -18.86 -6.99 21.35
CA SER A 395 -17.42 -7.24 21.45
C SER A 395 -16.71 -7.09 20.11
N LEU A 396 -15.42 -6.81 20.16
CA LEU A 396 -14.55 -6.75 18.98
C LEU A 396 -14.45 -8.12 18.32
N THR A 397 -14.43 -9.19 19.12
CA THR A 397 -14.38 -10.57 18.61
C THR A 397 -15.61 -10.93 17.80
N GLU A 398 -16.82 -10.61 18.28
CA GLU A 398 -18.06 -10.79 17.52
C GLU A 398 -18.09 -9.94 16.25
N TRP A 399 -17.62 -8.69 16.35
CA TRP A 399 -17.58 -7.79 15.20
C TRP A 399 -16.62 -8.26 14.10
N ILE A 400 -15.44 -8.77 14.46
CA ILE A 400 -14.49 -9.36 13.49
C ILE A 400 -15.13 -10.58 12.80
N ALA A 401 -15.81 -11.45 13.56
CA ALA A 401 -16.51 -12.60 12.97
C ALA A 401 -17.63 -12.15 12.00
N ALA A 402 -18.40 -11.12 12.36
CA ALA A 402 -19.43 -10.55 11.50
C ALA A 402 -18.84 -9.89 10.23
N LEU A 403 -17.68 -9.25 10.33
CA LEU A 403 -16.95 -8.69 9.19
C LEU A 403 -16.41 -9.79 8.27
N ASP A 404 -15.86 -10.86 8.83
CA ASP A 404 -15.33 -11.99 8.06
C ASP A 404 -16.45 -12.67 7.26
N ASP A 405 -17.62 -12.91 7.88
CA ASP A 405 -18.81 -13.45 7.19
C ASP A 405 -19.35 -12.50 6.11
N PHE A 406 -19.46 -11.20 6.44
CA PHE A 406 -19.89 -10.17 5.51
C PHE A 406 -18.97 -10.08 4.28
N ALA A 407 -17.67 -9.91 4.49
CA ALA A 407 -16.70 -9.78 3.41
C ALA A 407 -16.69 -11.02 2.52
N SER A 408 -16.63 -12.21 3.14
CA SER A 408 -16.64 -13.49 2.42
C SER A 408 -17.88 -13.65 1.55
N THR A 409 -19.07 -13.38 2.10
CA THR A 409 -20.33 -13.45 1.37
C THR A 409 -20.37 -12.48 0.20
N GLN A 410 -19.87 -11.25 0.38
CA GLN A 410 -19.86 -10.24 -0.67
C GLN A 410 -18.85 -10.57 -1.79
N VAL A 411 -17.69 -11.12 -1.47
CA VAL A 411 -16.71 -11.54 -2.48
C VAL A 411 -17.22 -12.75 -3.27
N GLU A 412 -17.86 -13.72 -2.62
CA GLU A 412 -18.48 -14.84 -3.34
C GLU A 412 -19.64 -14.37 -4.24
N ALA A 413 -20.44 -13.40 -3.79
CA ALA A 413 -21.46 -12.77 -4.63
C ALA A 413 -20.85 -12.00 -5.82
N TRP A 414 -19.68 -11.37 -5.64
CA TRP A 414 -18.94 -10.74 -6.74
C TRP A 414 -18.43 -11.77 -7.76
N LYS A 415 -17.93 -12.92 -7.30
CA LYS A 415 -17.58 -14.04 -8.19
C LYS A 415 -18.79 -14.56 -8.96
N GLU A 416 -19.92 -14.76 -8.28
CA GLU A 416 -21.16 -15.20 -8.92
C GLU A 416 -21.68 -14.18 -9.94
N TYR A 417 -21.53 -12.88 -9.67
CA TYR A 417 -21.82 -11.83 -10.65
C TYR A 417 -20.98 -12.01 -11.92
N GLY A 418 -19.69 -12.33 -11.77
CA GLY A 418 -18.80 -12.69 -12.88
C GLY A 418 -19.32 -13.88 -13.70
N ARG A 419 -19.71 -14.97 -13.06
CA ARG A 419 -20.25 -16.17 -13.75
C ARG A 419 -21.55 -15.89 -14.48
N CYS A 420 -22.44 -15.10 -13.88
CA CYS A 420 -23.75 -14.82 -14.45
C CYS A 420 -23.73 -13.74 -15.55
N THR A 421 -22.61 -13.06 -15.77
CA THR A 421 -22.43 -12.06 -16.84
C THR A 421 -21.66 -12.61 -18.03
N ASP A 422 -20.86 -13.66 -17.81
CA ASP A 422 -20.19 -14.43 -18.86
C ASP A 422 -21.23 -15.16 -19.74
N GLY A 423 -21.60 -14.54 -20.87
CA GLY A 423 -22.46 -15.15 -21.90
C GLY A 423 -23.88 -14.62 -22.05
N LYS A 424 -24.29 -13.55 -21.35
CA LYS A 424 -25.59 -12.88 -21.60
C LYS A 424 -25.41 -11.40 -21.88
N SER A 425 -25.71 -10.99 -23.12
CA SER A 425 -25.93 -9.59 -23.50
C SER A 425 -27.22 -9.08 -22.87
N SER A 426 -27.27 -8.92 -21.55
CA SER A 426 -28.41 -8.25 -20.94
C SER A 426 -28.28 -6.76 -21.26
N GLY A 427 -29.05 -6.28 -22.23
CA GLY A 427 -29.38 -4.86 -22.38
C GLY A 427 -30.22 -4.36 -21.21
N SER A 428 -29.83 -4.74 -19.99
CA SER A 428 -30.49 -4.33 -18.77
C SER A 428 -30.27 -2.84 -18.61
N THR A 429 -31.38 -2.12 -18.46
CA THR A 429 -31.41 -0.72 -18.06
C THR A 429 -31.14 -0.54 -16.57
N ASP A 430 -30.87 -1.61 -15.83
CA ASP A 430 -30.42 -1.56 -14.46
C ASP A 430 -29.05 -0.86 -14.46
N GLY A 431 -29.02 0.44 -14.16
CA GLY A 431 -27.78 1.23 -14.14
C GLY A 431 -26.73 0.65 -13.19
N VAL A 432 -25.54 1.25 -13.17
CA VAL A 432 -24.42 0.77 -12.34
C VAL A 432 -24.56 1.18 -10.88
N TRP A 433 -23.95 0.42 -9.96
CA TRP A 433 -23.95 0.69 -8.51
C TRP A 433 -23.53 2.13 -8.19
N ALA A 434 -22.46 2.63 -8.82
CA ALA A 434 -21.89 3.95 -8.53
C ALA A 434 -22.89 5.11 -8.74
N THR A 435 -23.94 4.91 -9.54
CA THR A 435 -24.95 5.93 -9.82
C THR A 435 -25.84 6.25 -8.61
N GLU A 436 -26.19 5.22 -7.83
CA GLU A 436 -27.07 5.36 -6.67
C GLU A 436 -26.30 5.19 -5.34
N GLY A 437 -25.30 4.32 -5.31
CA GLY A 437 -24.57 3.96 -4.09
C GLY A 437 -25.42 3.23 -3.06
N GLY A 438 -24.90 3.17 -1.83
CA GLY A 438 -25.58 2.65 -0.66
C GLY A 438 -25.46 1.13 -0.49
N TYR A 439 -25.72 0.69 0.75
CA TYR A 439 -25.75 -0.72 1.13
C TYR A 439 -26.94 -1.49 0.52
N PHE A 440 -28.02 -0.79 0.18
CA PHE A 440 -29.27 -1.37 -0.33
C PHE A 440 -29.57 -0.91 -1.77
N ASN A 441 -28.50 -0.80 -2.56
CA ASN A 441 -28.56 -0.40 -3.95
C ASN A 441 -29.38 -1.38 -4.80
N ARG A 442 -30.15 -0.87 -5.77
CA ARG A 442 -31.10 -1.68 -6.55
C ARG A 442 -30.54 -2.26 -7.84
N SER A 443 -29.38 -1.76 -8.30
CA SER A 443 -28.67 -2.35 -9.43
C SER A 443 -28.34 -3.81 -9.17
N ARG A 444 -28.04 -4.54 -10.24
CA ARG A 444 -27.68 -5.96 -10.14
C ARG A 444 -26.44 -6.16 -9.27
N ALA A 445 -25.35 -5.42 -9.51
CA ALA A 445 -24.18 -5.46 -8.66
C ALA A 445 -24.50 -4.99 -7.23
N GLY A 446 -25.32 -3.94 -7.11
CA GLY A 446 -25.80 -3.40 -5.85
C GLY A 446 -26.40 -4.44 -4.91
N LYS A 447 -27.29 -5.28 -5.43
CA LYS A 447 -27.94 -6.36 -4.69
C LYS A 447 -27.02 -7.52 -4.33
N MET A 448 -25.95 -7.72 -5.09
CA MET A 448 -25.05 -8.87 -4.93
C MET A 448 -23.87 -8.52 -4.03
N PHE A 449 -23.04 -7.55 -4.43
CA PHE A 449 -21.77 -7.22 -3.77
C PHE A 449 -21.59 -5.72 -3.50
N GLY A 450 -22.60 -4.89 -3.79
CA GLY A 450 -22.54 -3.43 -3.65
C GLY A 450 -22.40 -2.95 -2.20
N ALA A 451 -22.80 -3.77 -1.22
CA ALA A 451 -22.61 -3.44 0.19
C ALA A 451 -21.12 -3.41 0.57
N LEU A 452 -20.30 -4.32 0.04
CA LEU A 452 -18.86 -4.26 0.23
C LEU A 452 -18.25 -3.03 -0.45
N ILE A 453 -18.68 -2.68 -1.67
CA ILE A 453 -18.22 -1.45 -2.32
C ILE A 453 -18.55 -0.24 -1.46
N GLN A 454 -19.79 -0.14 -0.96
CA GLN A 454 -20.20 0.95 -0.06
C GLN A 454 -19.37 0.99 1.23
N TYR A 455 -18.95 -0.16 1.77
CA TYR A 455 -18.09 -0.24 2.94
C TYR A 455 -16.70 0.40 2.67
N GLY A 456 -16.19 0.27 1.44
CA GLY A 456 -14.97 0.92 0.96
C GLY A 456 -15.13 2.41 0.61
N MET A 457 -16.31 3.00 0.80
CA MET A 457 -16.58 4.42 0.53
C MET A 457 -16.67 5.24 1.81
N GLY A 458 -16.24 6.49 1.75
CA GLY A 458 -16.31 7.41 2.88
C GLY A 458 -17.66 8.03 3.17
N THR A 459 -18.55 8.05 2.19
CA THR A 459 -19.87 8.69 2.31
C THR A 459 -20.99 7.81 1.81
N LEU A 460 -22.14 7.90 2.44
CA LEU A 460 -23.40 7.34 1.99
C LEU A 460 -24.07 8.27 0.95
N PRO A 461 -25.08 7.78 0.21
CA PRO A 461 -25.81 8.59 -0.77
C PRO A 461 -26.44 9.87 -0.20
N ASP A 462 -26.76 9.89 1.09
CA ASP A 462 -27.27 11.06 1.82
C ASP A 462 -26.16 11.99 2.34
N CYS A 463 -24.90 11.77 1.92
CA CYS A 463 -23.70 12.48 2.34
C CYS A 463 -23.27 12.27 3.80
N THR A 464 -23.93 11.38 4.55
CA THR A 464 -23.44 11.00 5.88
C THR A 464 -22.18 10.17 5.75
N LYS A 465 -21.35 10.13 6.81
CA LYS A 465 -20.11 9.34 6.80
C LYS A 465 -20.41 7.85 6.94
N THR A 466 -19.71 7.03 6.18
CA THR A 466 -19.76 5.58 6.36
C THR A 466 -19.03 5.18 7.64
N GLN A 467 -19.64 4.31 8.45
CA GLN A 467 -18.98 3.70 9.61
C GLN A 467 -18.22 2.43 9.19
N SER A 468 -17.06 2.59 8.55
CA SER A 468 -16.23 1.46 8.10
C SER A 468 -14.82 1.50 8.69
N CYS A 469 -14.22 0.33 8.86
CA CYS A 469 -12.86 0.24 9.38
C CYS A 469 -11.77 0.55 8.34
N VAL A 470 -12.13 0.63 7.07
CA VAL A 470 -11.22 0.90 5.95
C VAL A 470 -11.20 2.38 5.54
N TYR A 471 -12.16 3.19 5.97
CA TYR A 471 -12.21 4.62 5.66
C TYR A 471 -12.12 5.52 6.90
N ASN A 472 -12.37 4.97 8.09
CA ASN A 472 -12.08 5.70 9.31
C ASN A 472 -10.56 5.91 9.48
N SER A 473 -10.21 6.94 10.24
CA SER A 473 -8.82 7.29 10.50
C SER A 473 -8.58 7.59 11.97
N TRP A 474 -7.39 7.22 12.46
CA TRP A 474 -6.84 7.68 13.73
C TRP A 474 -6.32 9.12 13.64
N MET A 475 -6.18 9.63 12.42
CA MET A 475 -5.64 10.95 12.12
C MET A 475 -6.75 11.90 11.64
N HIS A 476 -6.63 13.17 11.98
CA HIS A 476 -7.44 14.28 11.51
C HIS A 476 -6.51 15.43 11.12
N ASP A 477 -6.60 15.86 9.86
CA ASP A 477 -5.72 16.91 9.31
C ASP A 477 -4.21 16.63 9.55
N GLY A 478 -3.78 15.38 9.38
CA GLY A 478 -2.38 14.97 9.54
C GLY A 478 -1.90 14.77 10.97
N LEU A 479 -2.77 14.93 11.98
CA LEU A 479 -2.44 14.73 13.41
C LEU A 479 -3.33 13.65 14.04
N PRO A 480 -2.90 12.99 15.12
CA PRO A 480 -3.81 12.14 15.89
C PRO A 480 -5.07 12.92 16.30
N ARG A 481 -6.23 12.27 16.19
CA ARG A 481 -7.54 12.82 16.52
C ARG A 481 -7.60 13.44 17.92
N GLY A 482 -7.65 14.77 18.00
CA GLY A 482 -7.72 15.47 19.28
C GLY A 482 -9.00 15.17 20.07
N ASP A 483 -10.12 14.90 19.39
CA ASP A 483 -11.37 14.51 20.04
C ASP A 483 -11.28 13.18 20.79
N MET A 484 -10.33 12.31 20.42
CA MET A 484 -10.10 11.01 21.04
C MET A 484 -8.89 11.02 21.98
N PHE A 485 -7.78 11.60 21.54
CA PHE A 485 -6.49 11.49 22.23
C PHE A 485 -6.15 12.69 23.14
N ASP A 486 -6.95 13.77 23.12
CA ASP A 486 -6.77 14.91 24.03
C ASP A 486 -7.70 14.86 25.24
N ASN A 487 -8.58 13.85 25.28
CA ASN A 487 -9.56 13.66 26.32
C ASN A 487 -9.19 12.43 27.18
N ASP A 488 -8.81 12.67 28.44
CA ASP A 488 -8.46 11.62 29.41
C ASP A 488 -9.55 10.54 29.58
N ASP A 489 -10.83 10.92 29.49
CA ASP A 489 -11.96 10.00 29.64
C ASP A 489 -12.11 9.11 28.40
N SER A 490 -12.02 9.70 27.20
CA SER A 490 -12.02 8.95 25.94
C SER A 490 -10.82 8.00 25.87
N MET A 491 -9.64 8.45 26.27
CA MET A 491 -8.44 7.60 26.35
C MET A 491 -8.60 6.44 27.32
N ARG A 492 -9.21 6.67 28.49
CA ARG A 492 -9.50 5.60 29.45
C ARG A 492 -10.52 4.60 28.89
N LYS A 493 -11.63 5.07 28.33
CA LYS A 493 -12.66 4.22 27.70
C LYS A 493 -12.07 3.38 26.58
N LEU A 494 -11.18 3.95 25.77
CA LEU A 494 -10.45 3.22 24.73
C LEU A 494 -9.51 2.18 25.35
N TYR A 495 -8.74 2.53 26.37
CA TYR A 495 -7.87 1.58 27.08
C TYR A 495 -8.67 0.39 27.63
N ASP A 496 -9.76 0.67 28.36
CA ASP A 496 -10.61 -0.35 28.99
C ASP A 496 -11.20 -1.30 27.92
N LEU A 497 -11.62 -0.76 26.78
CA LEU A 497 -12.07 -1.55 25.63
C LEU A 497 -10.96 -2.47 25.10
N LEU A 498 -9.76 -1.94 24.89
CA LEU A 498 -8.65 -2.74 24.35
C LEU A 498 -8.22 -3.83 25.34
N GLU A 499 -8.17 -3.52 26.63
CA GLU A 499 -7.87 -4.48 27.68
C GLU A 499 -8.93 -5.59 27.76
N GLN A 500 -10.22 -5.23 27.73
CA GLN A 500 -11.33 -6.19 27.70
C GLN A 500 -11.25 -7.14 26.50
N GLU A 501 -10.84 -6.63 25.33
CA GLU A 501 -10.71 -7.41 24.09
C GLU A 501 -9.35 -8.13 23.96
N GLY A 502 -8.47 -7.97 24.95
CA GLY A 502 -7.13 -8.54 24.97
C GLY A 502 -6.23 -8.00 23.86
N ILE A 503 -6.36 -6.72 23.49
CA ILE A 503 -5.58 -6.04 22.46
C ILE A 503 -4.50 -5.18 23.10
N GLN A 504 -3.25 -5.39 22.70
CA GLN A 504 -2.10 -4.59 23.12
C GLN A 504 -1.59 -3.66 22.03
N ILE A 505 -1.74 -4.04 20.75
CA ILE A 505 -1.25 -3.27 19.61
C ILE A 505 -2.31 -3.23 18.52
N ILE A 506 -2.53 -2.05 17.95
CA ILE A 506 -3.23 -1.84 16.69
C ILE A 506 -2.24 -1.29 15.66
N LEU A 507 -2.10 -1.97 14.53
CA LEU A 507 -1.34 -1.52 13.37
C LEU A 507 -2.32 -1.15 12.24
N SER A 508 -2.17 0.03 11.65
CA SER A 508 -3.07 0.50 10.59
C SER A 508 -2.39 1.23 9.44
N GLY A 509 -3.07 1.36 8.31
CA GLY A 509 -2.65 2.13 7.13
C GLY A 509 -3.52 3.36 6.87
N HIS A 510 -3.91 3.54 5.61
CA HIS A 510 -4.90 4.49 5.07
C HIS A 510 -4.49 5.96 4.94
N GLN A 511 -4.07 6.61 6.04
CA GLN A 511 -3.67 8.02 5.99
C GLN A 511 -2.16 8.16 6.09
N PRO A 512 -1.51 8.84 5.13
CA PRO A 512 -0.07 8.99 5.18
C PRO A 512 0.37 9.80 6.39
N VAL A 513 1.35 9.27 7.12
CA VAL A 513 1.86 9.87 8.36
C VAL A 513 3.30 10.35 8.27
N GLY A 514 3.83 10.48 7.05
CA GLY A 514 5.19 10.94 6.78
C GLY A 514 6.15 9.79 6.54
N ASP A 515 7.40 9.93 6.97
CA ASP A 515 8.49 8.97 6.71
C ASP A 515 8.72 7.93 7.80
N ALA A 516 8.03 8.05 8.93
CA ALA A 516 8.01 7.10 10.04
C ALA A 516 6.57 6.94 10.57
N PRO A 517 6.18 5.73 11.02
CA PRO A 517 4.91 5.49 11.70
C PRO A 517 4.67 6.46 12.85
N TRP A 518 3.41 6.67 13.19
CA TRP A 518 3.01 7.64 14.22
C TRP A 518 2.55 6.90 15.49
N PRO A 519 3.45 6.46 16.39
CA PRO A 519 3.00 5.77 17.59
C PRO A 519 2.09 6.66 18.43
N ILE A 520 0.98 6.10 18.91
CA ILE A 520 0.06 6.73 19.84
C ILE A 520 -0.04 5.81 21.05
N GLN A 521 0.42 6.30 22.20
CA GLN A 521 0.39 5.53 23.44
C GLN A 521 -0.99 5.67 24.10
N ILE A 522 -1.62 4.54 24.39
CA ILE A 522 -2.87 4.46 25.16
C ILE A 522 -2.51 3.95 26.56
N SER A 523 -2.54 4.83 27.55
CA SER A 523 -2.21 4.49 28.93
C SER A 523 -3.16 5.13 29.92
N THR A 524 -3.46 4.43 31.01
CA THR A 524 -4.11 5.02 32.18
C THR A 524 -3.09 5.78 33.03
N LYS A 525 -3.54 6.55 34.02
CA LYS A 525 -2.65 7.35 34.90
C LYS A 525 -1.69 6.49 35.73
N THR A 526 -1.99 5.21 35.90
CA THR A 526 -1.09 4.21 36.49
C THR A 526 -0.17 3.71 35.39
N GLU A 527 1.07 4.21 35.35
CA GLU A 527 2.03 4.08 34.23
C GLU A 527 2.44 2.63 33.84
N GLU A 528 1.88 1.61 34.48
CA GLU A 528 2.26 0.21 34.34
C GLU A 528 1.67 -0.48 33.10
N ALA A 529 0.46 -0.09 32.66
CA ALA A 529 -0.24 -0.77 31.58
C ALA A 529 -0.44 0.12 30.34
N LYS A 530 -0.06 -0.40 29.18
CA LYS A 530 0.02 0.35 27.92
C LYS A 530 -0.53 -0.48 26.76
N ALA A 531 -1.35 0.14 25.94
CA ALA A 531 -1.67 -0.29 24.59
C ALA A 531 -1.14 0.72 23.57
N TRP A 532 -0.98 0.31 22.32
CA TRP A 532 -0.40 1.14 21.27
C TRP A 532 -1.26 1.13 20.01
N ILE A 533 -1.38 2.30 19.38
CA ILE A 533 -1.93 2.44 18.03
C ILE A 533 -0.83 3.00 17.13
N LEU A 534 -0.56 2.34 16.00
CA LEU A 534 0.48 2.72 15.05
C LEU A 534 -0.14 2.84 13.65
N PRO A 535 -0.48 4.05 13.20
CA PRO A 535 -0.62 4.35 11.79
C PRO A 535 0.76 4.21 11.11
N CYS A 536 0.82 3.37 10.08
CA CYS A 536 2.04 2.88 9.43
C CYS A 536 2.13 3.24 7.95
N ASP A 537 1.14 3.93 7.37
CA ASP A 537 1.23 4.41 5.99
C ASP A 537 2.34 5.47 5.88
N THR A 538 3.50 5.02 5.42
CA THR A 538 4.67 5.86 5.14
C THR A 538 4.97 5.92 3.65
N SER A 539 4.03 5.50 2.81
CA SER A 539 4.23 5.43 1.35
C SER A 539 4.39 6.82 0.71
N PHE A 540 3.83 7.87 1.31
CA PHE A 540 4.01 9.28 0.91
C PHE A 540 5.10 10.01 1.70
N SER A 541 6.06 9.29 2.25
CA SER A 541 7.18 9.85 3.02
C SER A 541 7.95 10.98 2.33
N GLY A 542 7.92 11.03 1.00
CA GLY A 542 8.56 12.09 0.21
C GLY A 542 8.11 13.48 0.63
N ASP A 543 6.86 13.65 1.06
CA ASP A 543 6.33 14.98 1.42
C ASP A 543 6.73 15.41 2.85
N THR A 544 7.59 14.65 3.51
CA THR A 544 8.13 14.99 4.83
C THR A 544 9.15 16.12 4.72
N ARG A 545 8.97 17.13 5.57
CA ARG A 545 9.79 18.33 5.64
C ARG A 545 10.59 18.31 6.93
N TRP A 546 11.89 18.60 6.85
CA TRP A 546 12.73 18.75 8.04
C TRP A 546 12.78 20.20 8.46
N THR A 547 12.55 20.48 9.75
CA THR A 547 12.53 21.83 10.31
C THR A 547 13.34 21.93 11.61
N VAL A 548 13.67 23.17 11.98
CA VAL A 548 14.33 23.53 13.23
C VAL A 548 13.32 24.27 14.10
N LEU A 549 13.10 23.79 15.32
CA LEU A 549 12.21 24.45 16.28
C LEU A 549 12.87 25.71 16.84
N GLN A 550 12.10 26.80 16.95
CA GLN A 550 12.60 28.04 17.54
C GLN A 550 12.76 27.88 19.06
N GLY A 551 13.90 28.33 19.61
CA GLY A 551 14.16 28.35 21.05
C GLY A 551 14.81 27.10 21.65
N GLY A 552 15.05 26.05 20.86
CA GLY A 552 15.93 24.94 21.27
C GLY A 552 17.40 25.30 21.02
N GLU A 553 18.30 24.85 21.90
CA GLU A 553 19.75 24.83 21.62
C GLU A 553 20.00 23.88 20.44
N SER A 554 19.88 24.41 19.23
CA SER A 554 19.88 23.57 18.04
C SER A 554 21.30 23.13 17.69
N LEU A 555 21.47 21.84 17.39
CA LEU A 555 22.61 21.27 16.66
C LEU A 555 22.55 21.68 15.17
N THR A 556 22.39 22.99 14.92
CA THR A 556 21.95 23.58 13.65
C THR A 556 22.95 23.39 12.50
N THR A 557 24.22 23.12 12.77
CA THR A 557 25.26 23.12 11.74
C THR A 557 25.21 21.94 10.76
N GLN A 558 24.43 20.88 11.03
CA GLN A 558 24.31 19.73 10.12
C GLN A 558 22.99 19.63 9.35
N ILE A 559 21.96 20.41 9.69
CA ILE A 559 20.63 20.28 9.07
C ILE A 559 20.52 21.11 7.77
N GLU A 560 21.28 22.21 7.65
CA GLU A 560 21.14 23.20 6.55
C GLU A 560 21.38 22.64 5.13
N ASN A 561 21.88 21.40 4.98
CA ASN A 561 22.11 20.77 3.67
C ASN A 561 21.22 19.54 3.38
N LYS A 562 20.29 19.17 4.27
CA LYS A 562 19.41 18.02 4.02
C LYS A 562 18.24 18.45 3.13
N ALA A 563 18.45 18.42 1.82
CA ALA A 563 17.40 18.67 0.85
C ALA A 563 16.21 17.71 1.09
N SER A 564 15.00 18.26 1.21
CA SER A 564 13.76 17.48 1.26
C SER A 564 13.63 16.65 -0.01
N CYS A 565 13.86 15.35 0.10
CA CYS A 565 13.73 14.42 -1.02
C CYS A 565 12.26 14.03 -1.18
N GLY A 566 11.51 15.00 -1.71
CA GLY A 566 10.12 14.91 -2.18
C GLY A 566 9.80 13.66 -2.99
N ARG A 567 8.52 13.27 -3.09
CA ARG A 567 8.00 12.31 -4.11
C ARG A 567 8.16 12.83 -5.56
N GLY A 568 8.86 13.94 -5.78
CA GLY A 568 8.94 14.68 -7.05
C GLY A 568 10.22 14.43 -7.85
N GLU A 569 10.11 14.60 -9.17
CA GLU A 569 11.07 14.43 -10.29
C GLU A 569 12.55 14.87 -10.06
N VAL A 570 12.84 15.57 -8.97
CA VAL A 570 14.13 16.23 -8.70
C VAL A 570 15.26 15.24 -8.40
N ALA A 571 14.97 13.99 -8.01
CA ALA A 571 16.03 13.03 -7.69
C ALA A 571 16.67 12.36 -8.93
N PHE A 572 15.94 12.21 -10.03
CA PHE A 572 16.43 11.43 -11.18
C PHE A 572 17.31 12.21 -12.17
N SER A 573 17.22 13.54 -12.19
CA SER A 573 17.80 14.32 -13.28
C SER A 573 19.30 14.62 -13.18
N SER A 574 19.96 14.33 -12.04
CA SER A 574 21.36 14.80 -11.83
C SER A 574 22.39 13.80 -11.29
N LEU A 575 22.00 12.68 -10.66
CA LEU A 575 22.97 11.82 -9.94
C LEU A 575 23.38 10.51 -10.64
N GLY A 576 22.77 10.16 -11.77
CA GLY A 576 23.04 8.89 -12.45
C GLY A 576 22.40 7.69 -11.73
N TYR A 577 22.00 6.68 -12.50
CA TYR A 577 21.20 5.54 -12.03
C TYR A 577 21.83 4.75 -10.88
N GLU A 578 23.16 4.55 -10.92
CA GLU A 578 23.88 3.78 -9.90
C GLU A 578 23.89 4.47 -8.52
N LYS A 579 23.92 5.81 -8.47
CA LYS A 579 23.88 6.55 -7.19
C LYS A 579 22.47 6.86 -6.71
N ALA A 580 21.49 6.90 -7.60
CA ALA A 580 20.08 7.11 -7.25
C ALA A 580 19.51 5.94 -6.43
N HIS A 581 20.01 4.72 -6.62
CA HIS A 581 19.64 3.56 -5.80
C HIS A 581 20.20 3.61 -4.37
N GLU A 582 21.39 4.19 -4.17
CA GLU A 582 22.01 4.30 -2.83
C GLU A 582 21.42 5.45 -1.99
N LEU A 583 20.78 6.44 -2.63
CA LEU A 583 20.43 7.71 -2.02
C LEU A 583 18.93 8.03 -2.13
N ARG A 584 18.32 8.14 -0.93
CA ARG A 584 17.26 9.12 -0.56
C ARG A 584 15.79 8.78 -0.77
N PHE A 585 15.28 7.69 -0.19
CA PHE A 585 13.85 7.66 0.11
C PHE A 585 13.56 6.88 1.37
N ALA A 586 12.52 7.32 2.08
CA ALA A 586 12.14 6.68 3.32
C ALA A 586 11.45 5.33 3.08
N SER A 587 11.57 4.48 4.08
CA SER A 587 10.83 3.23 4.23
C SER A 587 10.87 2.88 5.71
N SER A 588 9.74 2.43 6.25
CA SER A 588 9.66 2.10 7.67
C SER A 588 8.93 0.79 7.87
N GLU A 589 9.50 -0.07 8.72
CA GLU A 589 8.99 -1.39 9.06
C GLU A 589 8.70 -1.46 10.57
N PRO A 590 7.43 -1.63 10.96
CA PRO A 590 7.10 -2.11 12.29
C PRO A 590 7.28 -3.64 12.37
N VAL A 591 7.98 -4.10 13.41
CA VAL A 591 8.19 -5.52 13.70
C VAL A 591 7.64 -5.85 15.08
N VAL A 592 6.73 -6.81 15.13
CA VAL A 592 6.14 -7.36 16.35
C VAL A 592 6.75 -8.74 16.63
N LEU A 593 7.17 -8.99 17.87
CA LEU A 593 7.57 -10.32 18.34
C LEU A 593 6.56 -10.85 19.35
N LEU A 594 5.95 -12.00 19.07
CA LEU A 594 5.02 -12.68 19.96
C LEU A 594 5.70 -13.84 20.70
N CYS A 595 5.42 -13.98 21.99
CA CYS A 595 5.83 -15.12 22.79
C CYS A 595 5.17 -16.40 22.24
N PRO A 596 5.91 -17.48 21.97
CA PRO A 596 5.34 -18.69 21.40
C PRO A 596 4.40 -19.43 22.37
N ILE A 597 4.58 -19.24 23.68
CA ILE A 597 3.81 -19.94 24.72
C ILE A 597 2.55 -19.15 25.08
N THR A 598 2.70 -17.86 25.39
CA THR A 598 1.59 -17.02 25.89
C THR A 598 0.89 -16.25 24.78
N ASN A 599 1.50 -16.19 23.59
CA ASN A 599 1.09 -15.32 22.48
C ASN A 599 1.08 -13.82 22.83
N SER A 600 1.62 -13.41 23.99
CA SER A 600 1.74 -12.00 24.38
C SER A 600 2.78 -11.28 23.52
N VAL A 601 2.70 -9.96 23.43
CA VAL A 601 3.74 -9.18 22.74
C VAL A 601 4.98 -9.10 23.61
N ASN A 602 6.10 -9.63 23.11
CA ASN A 602 7.41 -9.50 23.74
C ASN A 602 8.15 -8.24 23.29
N SER A 603 7.98 -7.87 22.01
CA SER A 603 8.64 -6.70 21.45
C SER A 603 7.81 -6.03 20.38
N LEU A 604 7.89 -4.71 20.34
CA LEU A 604 7.46 -3.87 19.23
C LEU A 604 8.59 -2.88 18.94
N ILE A 605 9.16 -2.98 17.74
CA ILE A 605 10.17 -2.05 17.25
C ILE A 605 9.73 -1.46 15.91
N ILE A 606 10.19 -0.27 15.62
CA ILE A 606 10.04 0.38 14.32
C ILE A 606 11.43 0.72 13.83
N HIS A 607 11.78 0.36 12.60
CA HIS A 607 13.05 0.73 12.02
C HIS A 607 12.92 1.05 10.54
N GLY A 608 13.99 1.58 9.97
CA GLY A 608 14.08 1.82 8.54
C GLY A 608 14.97 3.00 8.22
N ARG A 609 14.60 3.74 7.17
CA ARG A 609 15.32 4.92 6.71
C ARG A 609 14.35 6.08 6.62
N LEU A 610 14.73 7.23 7.16
CA LEU A 610 13.94 8.47 7.13
C LEU A 610 14.12 9.19 5.78
N SER A 611 13.29 10.20 5.53
CA SER A 611 13.31 10.99 4.28
C SER A 611 14.61 11.77 4.06
N ASP A 612 15.37 12.01 5.13
CA ASP A 612 16.70 12.63 5.06
C ASP A 612 17.83 11.62 4.81
N GLY A 613 17.50 10.34 4.64
CA GLY A 613 18.43 9.24 4.40
C GLY A 613 19.04 8.62 5.66
N SER A 614 18.78 9.15 6.85
CA SER A 614 19.27 8.55 8.09
C SER A 614 18.57 7.23 8.39
N HIS A 615 19.34 6.24 8.86
CA HIS A 615 18.77 5.01 9.40
C HIS A 615 18.22 5.28 10.80
N TYR A 616 17.14 4.60 11.16
CA TYR A 616 16.61 4.66 12.51
C TYR A 616 16.09 3.32 12.98
N GLU A 617 16.10 3.15 14.29
CA GLU A 617 15.46 2.05 14.99
C GLU A 617 15.00 2.58 16.35
N THR A 618 13.75 2.32 16.71
CA THR A 618 13.22 2.67 18.03
C THR A 618 13.67 1.63 19.06
N ASN A 619 13.72 2.04 20.32
CA ASN A 619 13.74 1.08 21.42
C ASN A 619 12.51 0.16 21.37
N ASN A 620 12.58 -1.00 22.05
CA ASN A 620 11.42 -1.87 22.20
C ASN A 620 10.33 -1.17 23.01
N MET A 621 9.26 -0.77 22.34
CA MET A 621 8.16 0.05 22.87
C MET A 621 7.34 -0.64 23.97
N ILE A 622 7.45 -1.98 24.08
CA ILE A 622 6.75 -2.78 25.11
C ILE A 622 7.50 -2.81 26.44
N THR A 623 8.80 -2.51 26.43
CA THR A 623 9.63 -2.56 27.65
C THR A 623 9.16 -1.50 28.65
N THR A 624 8.72 -1.94 29.82
CA THR A 624 8.38 -1.07 30.96
C THR A 624 9.68 -0.54 31.61
N GLY A 625 9.63 0.68 32.15
CA GLY A 625 10.76 1.28 32.87
C GLY A 625 11.84 1.97 32.01
N ASP A 626 11.81 1.85 30.69
CA ASP A 626 12.65 2.70 29.82
C ASP A 626 12.07 4.12 29.77
N GLU A 627 12.81 5.10 30.32
CA GLU A 627 12.40 6.51 30.31
C GLU A 627 12.14 7.04 28.89
N GLY A 628 12.86 6.52 27.88
CA GLY A 628 12.63 6.87 26.48
C GLY A 628 11.23 6.47 25.99
N ASN A 629 10.75 5.30 26.42
CA ASN A 629 9.44 4.78 26.06
C ASN A 629 8.28 5.47 26.81
N LEU A 630 8.55 6.11 27.95
CA LEU A 630 7.51 6.86 28.69
C LEU A 630 7.01 8.07 27.92
N ARG A 631 7.84 8.64 27.05
CA ARG A 631 7.49 9.84 26.28
C ARG A 631 6.98 9.55 24.87
N LEU A 632 7.25 8.35 24.37
CA LEU A 632 6.91 7.95 23.01
C LEU A 632 5.38 7.97 22.78
N GLY A 633 4.96 8.52 21.64
CA GLY A 633 3.56 8.66 21.28
C GLY A 633 2.76 9.64 22.13
N ARG A 634 3.45 10.58 22.80
CA ARG A 634 2.85 11.69 23.53
C ARG A 634 3.14 13.03 22.88
N LYS A 635 2.30 14.01 23.20
CA LYS A 635 2.51 15.42 22.85
C LYS A 635 3.64 16.02 23.69
N ILE A 636 4.46 16.87 23.09
CA ILE A 636 5.49 17.62 23.82
C ILE A 636 5.12 19.08 24.06
N GLY A 637 4.27 19.65 23.22
CA GLY A 637 3.87 21.05 23.34
C GLY A 637 3.67 21.72 21.98
N HIS A 638 3.27 22.99 22.05
CA HIS A 638 3.12 23.84 20.89
C HIS A 638 4.44 24.55 20.59
N PHE A 639 4.96 24.39 19.38
CA PHE A 639 6.20 25.02 18.95
C PHE A 639 5.99 25.83 17.67
N GLU A 640 6.73 26.93 17.56
CA GLU A 640 6.87 27.69 16.33
C GLU A 640 8.11 27.21 15.55
N PHE A 641 7.97 27.10 14.25
CA PHE A 641 9.03 26.65 13.34
C PHE A 641 8.90 27.35 12.00
N LYS A 642 10.01 27.42 11.25
CA LYS A 642 10.02 28.00 9.91
C LYS A 642 9.85 26.90 8.87
N ASP A 643 8.88 27.04 7.98
CA ASP A 643 8.75 26.14 6.83
C ASP A 643 9.79 26.56 5.78
N ASN A 644 10.71 25.66 5.46
CA ASN A 644 11.79 25.95 4.52
C ASN A 644 11.28 26.19 3.09
N GLU A 645 10.15 25.59 2.71
CA GLU A 645 9.62 25.73 1.35
C GLU A 645 8.82 27.01 1.18
N SER A 646 7.90 27.32 2.11
CA SER A 646 7.08 28.54 2.01
C SER A 646 7.76 29.78 2.60
N GLY A 647 8.74 29.59 3.48
CA GLY A 647 9.39 30.66 4.25
C GLY A 647 8.56 31.16 5.45
N ASP A 648 7.32 30.69 5.60
CA ASP A 648 6.39 31.13 6.64
C ASP A 648 6.73 30.51 8.00
N THR A 649 6.49 31.27 9.06
CA THR A 649 6.44 30.72 10.42
C THR A 649 5.13 29.96 10.60
N LYS A 650 5.24 28.71 11.03
CA LYS A 650 4.11 27.83 11.38
C LYS A 650 4.18 27.50 12.86
N GLY A 651 3.03 27.22 13.46
CA GLY A 651 2.91 26.81 14.84
C GLY A 651 2.03 25.58 14.93
N GLY A 652 2.41 24.61 15.78
CA GLY A 652 1.67 23.36 15.90
C GLY A 652 2.05 22.54 17.12
N MET A 653 1.17 21.60 17.45
CA MET A 653 1.40 20.61 18.51
C MET A 653 2.29 19.48 17.98
N PHE A 654 3.48 19.32 18.54
CA PHE A 654 4.41 18.26 18.16
C PHE A 654 4.21 16.99 19.00
N TRP A 655 4.44 15.85 18.37
CA TRP A 655 4.36 14.52 18.96
C TRP A 655 5.69 13.80 18.88
N ILE A 656 6.02 13.00 19.88
CA ILE A 656 7.21 12.16 19.87
C ILE A 656 6.95 10.89 19.06
N LYS A 657 7.70 10.68 17.99
CA LYS A 657 7.64 9.47 17.16
C LYS A 657 8.71 8.44 17.48
N GLY A 658 9.81 8.83 18.11
CA GLY A 658 10.90 7.91 18.41
C GLY A 658 12.03 8.57 19.19
N VAL A 659 12.88 7.75 19.79
CA VAL A 659 14.17 8.17 20.35
C VAL A 659 15.26 7.46 19.55
N LEU A 660 16.18 8.23 18.97
CA LEU A 660 17.24 7.79 18.08
C LEU A 660 18.57 8.35 18.58
N GLU A 661 19.50 7.49 18.99
CA GLU A 661 20.85 7.90 19.42
C GLU A 661 20.84 9.05 20.47
N GLY A 662 19.89 8.99 21.42
CA GLY A 662 19.72 10.02 22.45
C GLY A 662 19.01 11.31 21.98
N LYS A 663 18.58 11.39 20.72
CA LYS A 663 17.73 12.47 20.19
C LYS A 663 16.29 12.01 20.09
N ILE A 664 15.35 12.93 20.28
CA ILE A 664 13.93 12.65 20.19
C ILE A 664 13.43 13.14 18.82
N LEU A 665 12.92 12.21 18.00
CA LEU A 665 12.24 12.54 16.75
C LEU A 665 10.84 13.04 17.09
N VAL A 666 10.55 14.26 16.68
CA VAL A 666 9.25 14.90 16.88
C VAL A 666 8.62 15.29 15.56
N SER A 667 7.30 15.16 15.46
CA SER A 667 6.57 15.45 14.23
C SER A 667 5.33 16.29 14.48
N TYR A 668 5.02 17.14 13.50
CA TYR A 668 3.77 17.88 13.35
C TYR A 668 3.18 17.58 11.97
N GLY A 669 1.86 17.45 11.87
CA GLY A 669 1.16 17.20 10.61
C GLY A 669 0.11 18.25 10.30
N LYS A 670 -0.14 18.48 9.00
CA LYS A 670 -1.21 19.33 8.47
C LYS A 670 -1.58 18.90 7.06
N GLY A 671 -2.80 18.42 6.87
CA GLY A 671 -3.22 17.75 5.64
C GLY A 671 -2.31 16.56 5.34
N TYR A 672 -1.67 16.55 4.17
CA TYR A 672 -0.71 15.52 3.76
C TYR A 672 0.75 15.87 4.09
N ASN A 673 1.01 17.04 4.67
CA ASN A 673 2.37 17.46 5.00
C ASN A 673 2.72 17.05 6.42
N VAL A 674 3.96 16.57 6.60
CA VAL A 674 4.53 16.24 7.90
C VAL A 674 5.84 16.99 8.07
N TRP A 675 6.02 17.64 9.21
CA TRP A 675 7.25 18.32 9.59
C TRP A 675 7.94 17.54 10.70
N ASN A 676 9.15 17.06 10.44
CA ASN A 676 10.01 16.39 11.40
C ASN A 676 11.05 17.35 11.97
N SER A 677 11.40 17.14 13.24
CA SER A 677 12.54 17.77 13.88
C SER A 677 13.18 16.81 14.88
N PHE A 678 14.44 17.07 15.24
CA PHE A 678 15.10 16.40 16.36
C PHE A 678 15.22 17.37 17.53
N VAL A 679 14.88 16.91 18.72
CA VAL A 679 15.09 17.64 19.99
C VAL A 679 15.93 16.80 20.94
N THR A 680 16.61 17.46 21.88
CA THR A 680 17.43 16.84 22.93
C THR A 680 16.71 16.80 24.26
#